data_AF-A0A843F757-F1
#
_entry.id   AF-A0A843F757-F1
#
_cell.length_a   1.000
_cell.length_b   1.000
_cell.length_c   1.000
_cell.angle_alpha   90.00
_cell.angle_beta   90.00
_cell.angle_gamma   90.00
#
_symmetry.space_group_name_H-M   'P 1'
#
loop_
_entity.id
_entity.type
_entity.pdbx_description
1 polymer ?
#
loop_
_entity_poly.entity_id
_entity_poly.type
_entity_poly.pdbx_seq_one_letter_code
_entity_poly.pdbx_strand_id
1 'polypeptide(L)'
;MLFISVSAVYADGNFSSLQTEINDAGNSIEITDDYIYDNSTDYLLNSGIVVNKTGFTINGNGHTINGNGQARIFNVIGDININNLKLINGFSKENGGAIFTKDRINFNNVTFENNSAKQGGAVRIDLIEANNCVFINNHAENGGAVSFSFHSTINNCVFKDSYNLTYSLLYGAGENSGIRIVNSTFSNSTSKFATAVYNRKNTVIVNSNFVNLHSTESAGAILLSQMSVAQIINCTFMNVTAVKNGGAVFIDVFGNGLPGTTLIANSSFINSTGNFGGALLQLHGNLTINNSKFINNVATFDGGAIYASNVNANIYNISVISNKLVDEENNGGGMFFDKSTLNISNSDFINNTKNAIYAYDCNLYVNRSNFKNNNEAIHGVFLNYEMGELNLNNDSLILNETDFFNVVSKNPISLILINNSIDVVNLPKKFDSREWGWISSVKNQIIDGSCWTFGTIAALESALLKSTGIEYDFSENNIKDTMLQYSKYGIYDVVGSGYIPYATQNILSWLGPVFEKNDTFDEMAKVSPIFFTGDNIHIQDAIFVGPRKNLTDNDEIKKAIMKYGSLAIEYYSSVGAPDYNNKTHAQYQNLLNERTHVVSVVGWDDNYPKENFLTTPPGDGAWILKDNFGFENGDKGYIYLSYYDVSFLNLSYAHLVGLAGIYAQTNVDINRSVELGRGDILDQLRSLFEGV
;
A
#
# COMPACT_ATOMS: atom_id res chain seq x y z
N MET A 1 -55.31 38.23 32.81
CA MET A 1 -54.44 37.47 31.88
C MET A 1 -53.44 36.71 32.72
N LEU A 2 -53.69 35.41 32.92
CA LEU A 2 -52.71 34.46 33.43
C LEU A 2 -51.88 34.01 32.23
N PHE A 3 -50.58 34.32 32.20
CA PHE A 3 -49.65 33.60 31.35
C PHE A 3 -49.05 32.46 32.18
N ILE A 4 -49.50 31.25 31.88
CA ILE A 4 -48.90 30.00 32.36
C ILE A 4 -47.63 29.82 31.53
N SER A 5 -46.46 29.97 32.15
CA SER A 5 -45.20 29.53 31.57
C SER A 5 -45.20 28.00 31.63
N VAL A 6 -45.32 27.36 30.46
CA VAL A 6 -45.08 25.92 30.33
C VAL A 6 -43.58 25.72 30.44
N SER A 7 -43.12 25.32 31.63
CA SER A 7 -41.83 24.65 31.78
C SER A 7 -41.95 23.30 31.07
N ALA A 8 -41.38 23.19 29.88
CA ALA A 8 -41.11 21.89 29.29
C ALA A 8 -40.17 21.16 30.26
N VAL A 9 -40.67 20.08 30.85
CA VAL A 9 -39.86 19.14 31.60
C VAL A 9 -38.97 18.47 30.56
N TYR A 10 -37.75 18.98 30.39
CA TYR A 10 -36.71 18.25 29.68
C TYR A 10 -36.46 16.98 30.48
N ALA A 11 -36.50 15.82 29.84
CA ALA A 11 -36.10 14.59 30.51
C ALA A 11 -34.63 14.74 30.93
N ASP A 12 -34.33 14.50 32.21
CA ASP A 12 -32.96 14.53 32.72
C ASP A 12 -32.15 13.40 32.06
N GLY A 13 -30.89 13.66 31.69
CA GLY A 13 -29.95 12.64 31.21
C GLY A 13 -29.95 12.35 29.69
N ASN A 14 -30.31 13.32 28.83
CA ASN A 14 -30.18 13.21 27.37
C ASN A 14 -29.21 14.24 26.78
N PHE A 15 -28.95 14.19 25.47
CA PHE A 15 -27.97 15.10 24.88
C PHE A 15 -28.43 16.56 24.91
N SER A 16 -29.73 16.82 24.80
CA SER A 16 -30.30 18.18 24.85
C SER A 16 -30.13 18.83 26.23
N SER A 17 -30.27 18.06 27.32
CA SER A 17 -30.00 18.55 28.67
C SER A 17 -28.51 18.88 28.85
N LEU A 18 -27.61 17.97 28.43
CA LEU A 18 -26.16 18.22 28.51
C LEU A 18 -25.71 19.39 27.62
N GLN A 19 -26.32 19.56 26.43
CA GLN A 19 -26.06 20.70 25.56
C GLN A 19 -26.39 22.02 26.26
N THR A 20 -27.48 22.06 27.03
CA THR A 20 -27.89 23.24 27.81
C THR A 20 -26.88 23.52 28.91
N GLU A 21 -26.49 22.49 29.67
CA GLU A 21 -25.48 22.63 30.73
C GLU A 21 -24.12 23.13 30.18
N ILE A 22 -23.68 22.61 29.03
CA ILE A 22 -22.45 23.07 28.38
C ILE A 22 -22.55 24.52 27.92
N ASN A 23 -23.71 24.95 27.41
CA ASN A 23 -23.94 26.33 26.99
C ASN A 23 -23.89 27.29 28.19
N ASP A 24 -24.52 26.91 29.30
CA ASP A 24 -24.62 27.73 30.52
C ASP A 24 -23.32 27.73 31.35
N ALA A 25 -22.47 26.71 31.18
CA ALA A 25 -21.19 26.62 31.85
C ALA A 25 -20.27 27.80 31.50
N GLY A 26 -19.42 28.21 32.44
CA GLY A 26 -18.34 29.17 32.18
C GLY A 26 -17.19 28.52 31.40
N ASN A 27 -16.00 28.52 32.01
CA ASN A 27 -14.79 27.92 31.44
C ASN A 27 -14.64 26.42 31.75
N SER A 28 -15.53 25.85 32.56
CA SER A 28 -15.53 24.42 32.87
C SER A 28 -16.93 23.92 33.22
N ILE A 29 -17.13 22.62 33.06
CA ILE A 29 -18.33 21.89 33.50
C ILE A 29 -17.91 20.64 34.27
N GLU A 30 -18.65 20.34 35.34
CA GLU A 30 -18.60 19.08 36.07
C GLU A 30 -19.79 18.24 35.63
N ILE A 31 -19.53 17.08 35.03
CA ILE A 31 -20.57 16.11 34.66
C ILE A 31 -21.01 15.42 35.95
N THR A 32 -22.33 15.42 36.22
CA THR A 32 -22.94 14.85 37.44
C THR A 32 -23.75 13.60 37.19
N ASP A 33 -24.07 13.31 35.93
CA ASP A 33 -24.98 12.25 35.53
C ASP A 33 -24.47 11.54 34.27
N ASP A 34 -25.03 10.36 33.99
CA ASP A 34 -24.83 9.69 32.71
C ASP A 34 -25.84 10.23 31.69
N TYR A 35 -25.40 10.40 30.43
CA TYR A 35 -26.24 10.94 29.35
C TYR A 35 -26.34 9.94 28.20
N ILE A 36 -27.55 9.77 27.66
CA ILE A 36 -27.81 8.88 26.52
C ILE A 36 -28.54 9.61 25.40
N TYR A 37 -28.11 9.41 24.16
CA TYR A 37 -28.81 9.94 22.99
C TYR A 37 -30.18 9.27 22.81
N ASP A 38 -31.23 10.09 22.73
CA ASP A 38 -32.58 9.67 22.40
C ASP A 38 -33.09 10.43 21.18
N ASN A 39 -33.26 9.75 20.05
CA ASN A 39 -33.72 10.37 18.80
C ASN A 39 -35.08 11.07 18.91
N SER A 40 -35.93 10.74 19.90
CA SER A 40 -37.21 11.42 20.09
C SER A 40 -37.05 12.85 20.62
N THR A 41 -35.95 13.14 21.34
CA THR A 41 -35.68 14.42 21.99
C THR A 41 -34.44 15.12 21.38
N ASP A 42 -33.46 14.37 20.90
CA ASP A 42 -32.14 14.84 20.50
C ASP A 42 -31.91 14.85 18.98
N TYR A 43 -32.93 14.73 18.14
CA TYR A 43 -32.78 14.55 16.68
C TYR A 43 -31.93 15.63 15.97
N LEU A 44 -31.80 16.84 16.55
CA LEU A 44 -30.96 17.93 16.05
C LEU A 44 -29.47 17.78 16.42
N LEU A 45 -29.16 16.92 17.39
CA LEU A 45 -27.83 16.65 17.92
C LEU A 45 -27.25 15.32 17.40
N ASN A 46 -27.81 14.76 16.33
CA ASN A 46 -27.28 13.55 15.69
C ASN A 46 -25.81 13.69 15.24
N SER A 47 -25.37 14.92 15.03
CA SER A 47 -24.01 15.30 14.64
C SER A 47 -23.11 15.61 15.83
N GLY A 48 -23.59 15.40 17.06
CA GLY A 48 -22.87 15.63 18.31
C GLY A 48 -23.33 16.88 19.05
N ILE A 49 -23.21 16.81 20.37
CA ILE A 49 -23.30 17.96 21.27
C ILE A 49 -22.21 18.95 20.88
N VAL A 50 -22.60 20.19 20.61
CA VAL A 50 -21.72 21.24 20.11
C VAL A 50 -20.99 21.88 21.29
N VAL A 51 -19.66 21.79 21.28
CA VAL A 51 -18.78 22.49 22.22
C VAL A 51 -18.00 23.54 21.43
N ASN A 52 -18.52 24.77 21.37
CA ASN A 52 -17.87 25.89 20.69
C ASN A 52 -17.20 26.83 21.70
N LYS A 53 -16.09 26.36 22.27
CA LYS A 53 -15.37 27.04 23.36
C LYS A 53 -13.86 26.77 23.27
N THR A 54 -13.05 27.74 23.67
CA THR A 54 -11.58 27.62 23.75
C THR A 54 -11.10 27.79 25.19
N GLY A 55 -10.16 26.96 25.64
CA GLY A 55 -9.71 26.90 27.03
C GLY A 55 -10.74 26.28 27.98
N PHE A 56 -11.75 25.58 27.43
CA PHE A 56 -12.82 24.96 28.19
C PHE A 56 -12.43 23.58 28.73
N THR A 57 -12.95 23.20 29.89
CA THR A 57 -12.66 21.90 30.51
C THR A 57 -13.95 21.14 30.84
N ILE A 58 -14.06 19.91 30.35
CA ILE A 58 -15.10 18.96 30.70
C ILE A 58 -14.51 17.97 31.71
N ASN A 59 -15.00 18.01 32.95
CA ASN A 59 -14.64 17.06 33.99
C ASN A 59 -15.76 16.03 34.11
N GLY A 60 -15.49 14.82 33.63
CA GLY A 60 -16.47 13.75 33.53
C GLY A 60 -16.80 13.04 34.83
N ASN A 61 -15.97 13.16 35.88
CA ASN A 61 -16.14 12.49 37.17
C ASN A 61 -16.42 10.96 37.11
N GLY A 62 -16.02 10.31 36.03
CA GLY A 62 -16.23 8.88 35.78
C GLY A 62 -17.56 8.54 35.09
N HIS A 63 -18.38 9.54 34.78
CA HIS A 63 -19.67 9.36 34.12
C HIS A 63 -19.54 8.94 32.65
N THR A 64 -20.65 8.45 32.12
CA THR A 64 -20.77 7.93 30.76
C THR A 64 -21.64 8.84 29.90
N ILE A 65 -21.16 9.13 28.69
CA ILE A 65 -21.98 9.71 27.62
C ILE A 65 -22.08 8.68 26.49
N ASN A 66 -23.31 8.31 26.16
CA ASN A 66 -23.64 7.19 25.29
C ASN A 66 -24.37 7.69 24.03
N GLY A 67 -23.73 7.57 22.87
CA GLY A 67 -24.32 7.93 21.56
C GLY A 67 -25.39 6.94 21.06
N ASN A 68 -25.62 5.85 21.80
CA ASN A 68 -26.67 4.86 21.59
C ASN A 68 -26.67 4.22 20.17
N GLY A 69 -25.49 4.17 19.54
CA GLY A 69 -25.29 3.67 18.17
C GLY A 69 -25.94 4.54 17.09
N GLN A 70 -26.39 5.75 17.42
CA GLN A 70 -27.24 6.56 16.54
C GLN A 70 -26.69 7.96 16.27
N ALA A 71 -25.88 8.51 17.18
CA ALA A 71 -25.35 9.86 17.06
C ALA A 71 -23.87 9.95 17.42
N ARG A 72 -23.19 10.95 16.84
CA ARG A 72 -21.88 11.38 17.34
C ARG A 72 -22.08 11.93 18.76
N ILE A 73 -21.10 11.78 19.65
CA ILE A 73 -21.22 12.32 21.01
C ILE A 73 -20.91 13.82 21.05
N PHE A 74 -19.71 14.24 20.60
CA PHE A 74 -19.31 15.65 20.59
C PHE A 74 -18.85 16.13 19.22
N ASN A 75 -19.24 17.36 18.88
CA ASN A 75 -18.66 18.16 17.81
C ASN A 75 -17.98 19.37 18.44
N VAL A 76 -16.64 19.39 18.43
CA VAL A 76 -15.85 20.37 19.19
C VAL A 76 -15.23 21.39 18.24
N ILE A 77 -15.39 22.66 18.58
CA ILE A 77 -14.80 23.82 17.92
C ILE A 77 -14.05 24.62 18.98
N GLY A 78 -12.72 24.63 18.87
CA GLY A 78 -11.78 25.24 19.82
C GLY A 78 -11.01 24.24 20.69
N ASP A 79 -9.90 24.71 21.24
CA ASP A 79 -9.02 23.89 22.09
C ASP A 79 -9.64 23.63 23.47
N ILE A 80 -9.83 22.37 23.86
CA ILE A 80 -10.44 21.98 25.14
C ILE A 80 -9.69 20.84 25.86
N ASN A 81 -10.04 20.64 27.13
CA ASN A 81 -9.64 19.49 27.93
C ASN A 81 -10.85 18.60 28.25
N ILE A 82 -10.69 17.28 28.15
CA ILE A 82 -11.69 16.30 28.59
C ILE A 82 -11.03 15.33 29.56
N ASN A 83 -11.55 15.29 30.78
CA ASN A 83 -10.98 14.52 31.88
C ASN A 83 -11.99 13.48 32.40
N ASN A 84 -11.51 12.29 32.81
CA ASN A 84 -12.27 11.33 33.62
C ASN A 84 -13.66 10.99 33.06
N LEU A 85 -13.76 10.58 31.80
CA LEU A 85 -15.05 10.39 31.13
C LEU A 85 -15.08 9.08 30.33
N LYS A 86 -16.27 8.47 30.22
CA LYS A 86 -16.52 7.33 29.33
C LYS A 86 -17.38 7.78 28.15
N LEU A 87 -16.89 7.56 26.93
CA LEU A 87 -17.55 7.92 25.68
C LEU A 87 -17.84 6.64 24.88
N ILE A 88 -19.12 6.26 24.83
CA ILE A 88 -19.50 4.95 24.30
C ILE A 88 -20.56 5.00 23.21
N ASN A 89 -20.52 4.01 22.32
CA ASN A 89 -21.51 3.79 21.25
C ASN A 89 -21.81 5.05 20.41
N GLY A 90 -20.84 5.94 20.25
CA GLY A 90 -20.95 7.06 19.32
C GLY A 90 -20.94 6.56 17.88
N PHE A 91 -21.77 7.15 17.02
CA PHE A 91 -21.90 6.75 15.63
C PHE A 91 -21.93 7.95 14.67
N SER A 92 -21.11 7.90 13.63
CA SER A 92 -21.17 8.85 12.52
C SER A 92 -21.06 8.13 11.18
N LYS A 93 -21.80 8.58 10.16
CA LYS A 93 -21.59 8.12 8.77
C LYS A 93 -20.34 8.72 8.13
N GLU A 94 -19.72 9.70 8.79
CA GLU A 94 -18.57 10.44 8.29
C GLU A 94 -17.40 10.31 9.28
N ASN A 95 -17.12 11.36 10.04
CA ASN A 95 -15.92 11.48 10.85
C ASN A 95 -16.24 11.40 12.34
N GLY A 96 -15.41 10.69 13.11
CA GLY A 96 -15.45 10.73 14.57
C GLY A 96 -16.74 10.15 15.16
N GLY A 97 -16.72 8.90 15.60
CA GLY A 97 -17.91 8.28 16.20
C GLY A 97 -18.24 8.89 17.55
N ALA A 98 -17.24 9.02 18.44
CA ALA A 98 -17.40 9.78 19.67
C ALA A 98 -17.19 11.28 19.43
N ILE A 99 -16.07 11.66 18.81
CA ILE A 99 -15.66 13.06 18.73
C ILE A 99 -15.15 13.40 17.33
N PHE A 100 -15.65 14.51 16.79
CA PHE A 100 -15.07 15.18 15.63
C PHE A 100 -14.59 16.59 16.01
N THR A 101 -13.39 16.93 15.56
CA THR A 101 -12.85 18.30 15.66
C THR A 101 -11.72 18.53 14.64
N LYS A 102 -11.42 19.80 14.36
CA LYS A 102 -10.21 20.24 13.65
C LYS A 102 -9.23 20.99 14.56
N ASP A 103 -9.51 21.02 15.86
CA ASP A 103 -8.71 21.73 16.87
C ASP A 103 -7.99 20.72 17.77
N ARG A 104 -7.28 21.21 18.79
CA ARG A 104 -6.55 20.37 19.75
C ARG A 104 -7.46 19.95 20.90
N ILE A 105 -7.41 18.67 21.26
CA ILE A 105 -8.04 18.18 22.50
C ILE A 105 -7.02 17.45 23.35
N ASN A 106 -6.96 17.84 24.63
CA ASN A 106 -6.23 17.12 25.66
C ASN A 106 -7.18 16.14 26.35
N PHE A 107 -6.92 14.85 26.22
CA PHE A 107 -7.65 13.80 26.92
C PHE A 107 -6.83 13.32 28.12
N ASN A 108 -7.47 13.26 29.28
CA ASN A 108 -6.86 12.68 30.49
C ASN A 108 -7.82 11.67 31.11
N ASN A 109 -7.40 10.41 31.20
CA ASN A 109 -8.19 9.34 31.80
C ASN A 109 -9.59 9.21 31.16
N VAL A 110 -9.63 9.13 29.82
CA VAL A 110 -10.85 9.00 29.02
C VAL A 110 -10.92 7.62 28.39
N THR A 111 -12.07 6.98 28.47
CA THR A 111 -12.34 5.68 27.85
C THR A 111 -13.27 5.84 26.65
N PHE A 112 -12.86 5.33 25.49
CA PHE A 112 -13.63 5.27 24.25
C PHE A 112 -13.98 3.82 23.94
N GLU A 113 -15.28 3.49 23.93
CA GLU A 113 -15.73 2.12 23.75
C GLU A 113 -16.84 1.99 22.68
N ASN A 114 -16.69 1.04 21.75
CA ASN A 114 -17.73 0.69 20.78
C ASN A 114 -18.19 1.88 19.89
N ASN A 115 -17.31 2.85 19.63
CA ASN A 115 -17.64 3.97 18.75
C ASN A 115 -17.36 3.61 17.28
N SER A 116 -18.15 4.12 16.35
CA SER A 116 -18.04 3.80 14.92
C SER A 116 -18.16 5.03 14.03
N ALA A 117 -17.29 5.12 13.03
CA ALA A 117 -17.32 6.14 11.99
C ALA A 117 -16.72 5.63 10.67
N LYS A 118 -16.77 6.43 9.60
CA LYS A 118 -15.97 6.15 8.39
C LYS A 118 -14.48 6.42 8.62
N GLN A 119 -14.17 7.50 9.34
CA GLN A 119 -12.80 7.87 9.71
C GLN A 119 -12.72 8.28 11.19
N GLY A 120 -11.76 7.71 11.92
CA GLY A 120 -11.59 7.94 13.36
C GLY A 120 -12.75 7.35 14.16
N GLY A 121 -12.77 6.03 14.37
CA GLY A 121 -13.93 5.34 14.95
C GLY A 121 -14.34 5.91 16.30
N ALA A 122 -13.36 6.20 17.17
CA ALA A 122 -13.60 7.05 18.34
C ALA A 122 -13.45 8.53 17.98
N VAL A 123 -12.28 8.92 17.47
CA VAL A 123 -11.91 10.33 17.33
C VAL A 123 -11.34 10.62 15.94
N ARG A 124 -11.93 11.60 15.25
CA ARG A 124 -11.29 12.28 14.12
C ARG A 124 -10.93 13.70 14.55
N ILE A 125 -9.64 13.99 14.55
CA ILE A 125 -9.05 15.20 15.14
C ILE A 125 -7.86 15.66 14.30
N ASP A 126 -7.44 16.91 14.41
CA ASP A 126 -6.21 17.37 13.75
C ASP A 126 -4.98 17.10 14.63
N LEU A 127 -5.05 17.43 15.93
CA LEU A 127 -3.97 17.18 16.90
C LEU A 127 -4.53 16.56 18.18
N ILE A 128 -4.09 15.34 18.53
CA ILE A 128 -4.48 14.67 19.78
C ILE A 128 -3.35 14.67 20.81
N GLU A 129 -3.71 14.97 22.06
CA GLU A 129 -2.89 14.70 23.24
C GLU A 129 -3.66 13.78 24.19
N ALA A 130 -3.39 12.47 24.13
CA ALA A 130 -4.06 11.50 24.98
C ALA A 130 -3.13 11.01 26.10
N ASN A 131 -3.61 11.08 27.35
CA ASN A 131 -2.89 10.63 28.54
C ASN A 131 -3.77 9.69 29.36
N ASN A 132 -3.28 8.48 29.64
CA ASN A 132 -4.00 7.46 30.42
C ASN A 132 -5.36 7.08 29.78
N CYS A 133 -5.48 7.13 28.46
CA CYS A 133 -6.73 6.84 27.77
C CYS A 133 -6.83 5.37 27.37
N VAL A 134 -8.07 4.89 27.24
CA VAL A 134 -8.38 3.52 26.83
C VAL A 134 -9.27 3.55 25.60
N PHE A 135 -8.88 2.86 24.54
CA PHE A 135 -9.63 2.73 23.29
C PHE A 135 -9.94 1.26 23.05
N ILE A 136 -11.21 0.90 23.16
CA ILE A 136 -11.69 -0.48 23.03
C ILE A 136 -12.75 -0.57 21.93
N ASN A 137 -12.55 -1.47 20.98
CA ASN A 137 -13.55 -1.85 19.98
C ASN A 137 -14.11 -0.65 19.21
N ASN A 138 -13.24 0.22 18.71
CA ASN A 138 -13.67 1.38 17.94
C ASN A 138 -13.45 1.11 16.45
N HIS A 139 -14.47 1.35 15.65
CA HIS A 139 -14.52 0.88 14.28
C HIS A 139 -14.50 2.03 13.27
N ALA A 140 -13.59 1.98 12.31
CA ALA A 140 -13.60 2.82 11.13
C ALA A 140 -12.82 2.18 9.98
N GLU A 141 -13.08 2.64 8.74
CA GLU A 141 -12.23 2.32 7.60
C GLU A 141 -10.81 2.85 7.87
N ASN A 142 -10.70 4.13 8.21
CA ASN A 142 -9.42 4.79 8.49
C ASN A 142 -9.29 5.18 9.96
N GLY A 143 -8.36 4.58 10.70
CA GLY A 143 -8.13 4.88 12.11
C GLY A 143 -9.23 4.34 13.00
N GLY A 144 -9.19 3.03 13.30
CA GLY A 144 -10.20 2.35 14.11
C GLY A 144 -10.48 3.08 15.41
N ALA A 145 -9.43 3.47 16.14
CA ALA A 145 -9.57 4.35 17.30
C ALA A 145 -9.47 5.83 16.91
N VAL A 146 -8.33 6.26 16.36
CA VAL A 146 -8.04 7.67 16.13
C VAL A 146 -7.49 7.91 14.74
N SER A 147 -8.02 8.92 14.07
CA SER A 147 -7.42 9.49 12.86
C SER A 147 -7.00 10.94 13.10
N PHE A 148 -5.75 11.27 12.76
CA PHE A 148 -5.13 12.57 13.01
C PHE A 148 -4.36 13.13 11.80
N SER A 149 -4.20 14.46 11.76
CA SER A 149 -3.59 15.17 10.63
C SER A 149 -2.24 15.83 10.97
N PHE A 150 -2.01 16.15 12.24
CA PHE A 150 -0.86 16.91 12.75
C PHE A 150 -0.14 16.20 13.89
N HIS A 151 0.99 16.76 14.32
CA HIS A 151 1.86 16.20 15.34
C HIS A 151 1.13 15.87 16.64
N SER A 152 0.98 14.59 16.95
CA SER A 152 0.14 14.10 18.05
C SER A 152 0.94 13.32 19.11
N THR A 153 0.43 13.28 20.34
CA THR A 153 1.08 12.57 21.46
C THR A 153 0.11 11.60 22.15
N ILE A 154 0.58 10.39 22.39
CA ILE A 154 -0.14 9.31 23.08
C ILE A 154 0.73 8.79 24.22
N ASN A 155 0.28 8.95 25.47
CA ASN A 155 1.02 8.57 26.66
C ASN A 155 0.20 7.65 27.57
N ASN A 156 0.79 6.53 28.00
CA ASN A 156 0.18 5.57 28.92
C ASN A 156 -1.20 5.07 28.45
N CYS A 157 -1.41 4.94 27.14
CA CYS A 157 -2.70 4.56 26.58
C CYS A 157 -2.78 3.08 26.26
N VAL A 158 -4.00 2.55 26.24
CA VAL A 158 -4.29 1.15 25.87
C VAL A 158 -5.21 1.13 24.66
N PHE A 159 -4.84 0.33 23.65
CA PHE A 159 -5.63 0.10 22.46
C PHE A 159 -5.88 -1.39 22.25
N LYS A 160 -7.14 -1.76 22.05
CA LYS A 160 -7.56 -3.12 21.73
C LYS A 160 -8.84 -3.09 20.92
N ASP A 161 -8.97 -4.03 20.00
CA ASP A 161 -10.14 -4.12 19.12
C ASP A 161 -10.43 -5.55 18.71
N SER A 162 -11.68 -5.97 18.88
CA SER A 162 -12.17 -7.27 18.38
C SER A 162 -12.72 -7.23 16.95
N TYR A 163 -12.90 -6.05 16.36
CA TYR A 163 -13.28 -5.90 14.97
C TYR A 163 -12.06 -6.07 14.04
N ASN A 164 -12.31 -6.56 12.83
CA ASN A 164 -11.32 -6.53 11.76
C ASN A 164 -11.27 -5.12 11.18
N LEU A 165 -10.21 -4.39 11.47
CA LEU A 165 -10.00 -3.02 10.97
C LEU A 165 -9.52 -3.05 9.51
N THR A 166 -9.75 -1.98 8.74
CA THR A 166 -9.12 -1.87 7.42
C THR A 166 -7.66 -1.44 7.58
N TYR A 167 -7.38 -0.30 8.20
CA TYR A 167 -6.01 0.12 8.51
C TYR A 167 -5.69 -0.10 9.99
N SER A 168 -5.23 0.95 10.65
CA SER A 168 -4.63 0.93 11.98
C SER A 168 -5.59 1.42 13.06
N LEU A 169 -5.25 1.13 14.32
CA LEU A 169 -5.85 1.79 15.49
C LEU A 169 -5.56 3.29 15.49
N LEU A 170 -4.31 3.67 15.18
CA LEU A 170 -3.85 5.05 15.03
C LEU A 170 -3.46 5.33 13.59
N TYR A 171 -4.20 6.23 12.93
CA TYR A 171 -4.01 6.54 11.51
C TYR A 171 -3.64 8.00 11.27
N GLY A 172 -2.38 8.21 10.85
CA GLY A 172 -1.83 9.52 10.48
C GLY A 172 -1.43 9.57 9.00
N ALA A 173 -2.29 10.08 8.12
CA ALA A 173 -2.00 10.19 6.68
C ALA A 173 -1.77 11.64 6.20
N GLY A 174 -1.89 12.63 7.10
CA GLY A 174 -1.66 14.03 6.78
C GLY A 174 -0.19 14.35 6.51
N GLU A 175 0.08 15.38 5.71
CA GLU A 175 1.45 15.82 5.40
C GLU A 175 2.26 16.25 6.64
N ASN A 176 1.60 16.48 7.76
CA ASN A 176 2.19 16.90 9.03
C ASN A 176 1.91 15.93 10.19
N SER A 177 1.52 14.68 9.91
CA SER A 177 1.02 13.71 10.90
C SER A 177 2.10 13.10 11.79
N GLY A 178 3.02 13.88 12.35
CA GLY A 178 3.98 13.33 13.31
C GLY A 178 3.29 12.65 14.50
N ILE A 179 3.89 11.62 15.09
CA ILE A 179 3.34 11.02 16.30
C ILE A 179 4.44 10.62 17.29
N ARG A 180 4.17 10.90 18.57
CA ARG A 180 4.96 10.40 19.71
C ARG A 180 4.10 9.49 20.58
N ILE A 181 4.50 8.23 20.72
CA ILE A 181 3.83 7.22 21.53
C ILE A 181 4.77 6.80 22.66
N VAL A 182 4.30 6.88 23.90
CA VAL A 182 5.10 6.57 25.09
C VAL A 182 4.31 5.68 26.04
N ASN A 183 4.97 4.65 26.60
CA ASN A 183 4.42 3.77 27.65
C ASN A 183 3.05 3.16 27.30
N SER A 184 2.77 2.93 26.01
CA SER A 184 1.44 2.53 25.55
C SER A 184 1.40 1.06 25.13
N THR A 185 0.21 0.46 25.15
CA THR A 185 0.02 -0.94 24.78
C THR A 185 -1.03 -1.10 23.69
N PHE A 186 -0.66 -1.82 22.63
CA PHE A 186 -1.54 -2.25 21.55
C PHE A 186 -1.66 -3.77 21.61
N SER A 187 -2.87 -4.30 21.70
CA SER A 187 -3.02 -5.74 21.85
C SER A 187 -4.29 -6.36 21.30
N ASN A 188 -4.18 -7.61 20.89
CA ASN A 188 -5.31 -8.48 20.54
C ASN A 188 -6.23 -7.84 19.50
N SER A 189 -5.67 -7.50 18.35
CA SER A 189 -6.37 -6.83 17.25
C SER A 189 -5.98 -7.40 15.90
N THR A 190 -6.93 -7.31 14.98
CA THR A 190 -6.75 -7.74 13.60
C THR A 190 -7.05 -6.58 12.67
N SER A 191 -6.25 -6.41 11.61
CA SER A 191 -6.55 -5.47 10.55
C SER A 191 -6.19 -6.00 9.16
N LYS A 192 -6.61 -5.31 8.10
CA LYS A 192 -6.04 -5.51 6.78
C LYS A 192 -4.60 -5.00 6.75
N PHE A 193 -4.33 -3.79 7.23
CA PHE A 193 -2.99 -3.19 7.25
C PHE A 193 -2.59 -2.61 8.61
N ALA A 194 -1.31 -2.66 8.98
CA ALA A 194 -0.70 -1.81 10.01
C ALA A 194 -1.44 -1.74 11.35
N THR A 195 -1.81 -2.88 11.94
CA THR A 195 -2.85 -2.99 12.99
C THR A 195 -2.79 -1.93 14.10
N ALA A 196 -1.60 -1.58 14.59
CA ALA A 196 -1.45 -0.55 15.60
C ALA A 196 -1.31 0.86 15.01
N VAL A 197 -0.34 1.09 14.14
CA VAL A 197 0.06 2.44 13.69
C VAL A 197 0.33 2.46 12.20
N TYR A 198 -0.41 3.30 11.48
CA TYR A 198 -0.08 3.75 10.14
C TYR A 198 0.31 5.22 10.22
N ASN A 199 1.50 5.59 9.71
CA ASN A 199 1.89 6.98 9.67
C ASN A 199 2.75 7.38 8.46
N ARG A 200 2.61 8.63 7.98
CA ARG A 200 3.39 9.18 6.86
C ARG A 200 4.56 10.11 7.23
N LYS A 201 4.72 10.43 8.52
CA LYS A 201 5.68 11.43 9.00
C LYS A 201 6.43 10.94 10.23
N ASN A 202 7.15 11.86 10.88
CA ASN A 202 8.02 11.55 12.00
C ASN A 202 7.30 10.75 13.08
N THR A 203 7.83 9.57 13.38
CA THR A 203 7.23 8.64 14.34
C THR A 203 8.25 8.31 15.42
N VAL A 204 7.88 8.54 16.68
CA VAL A 204 8.72 8.21 17.84
C VAL A 204 7.90 7.35 18.80
N ILE A 205 8.35 6.13 19.03
CA ILE A 205 7.68 5.15 19.88
C ILE A 205 8.67 4.70 20.94
N VAL A 206 8.28 4.86 22.20
CA VAL A 206 9.16 4.63 23.36
C VAL A 206 8.43 3.80 24.41
N ASN A 207 9.12 2.83 25.01
CA ASN A 207 8.62 2.05 26.14
C ASN A 207 7.25 1.39 25.90
N SER A 208 6.95 0.98 24.66
CA SER A 208 5.60 0.55 24.27
C SER A 208 5.56 -0.91 23.83
N ASN A 209 4.39 -1.55 24.01
CA ASN A 209 4.19 -2.98 23.76
C ASN A 209 3.17 -3.22 22.64
N PHE A 210 3.50 -4.16 21.76
CA PHE A 210 2.68 -4.61 20.63
C PHE A 210 2.54 -6.13 20.72
N VAL A 211 1.35 -6.60 21.10
CA VAL A 211 1.16 -8.01 21.50
C VAL A 211 -0.05 -8.63 20.82
N ASN A 212 0.11 -9.77 20.15
CA ASN A 212 -0.97 -10.50 19.47
C ASN A 212 -1.70 -9.59 18.46
N LEU A 213 -0.95 -9.06 17.50
CA LEU A 213 -1.48 -8.23 16.42
C LEU A 213 -1.38 -9.00 15.10
N HIS A 214 -2.44 -8.98 14.31
CA HIS A 214 -2.51 -9.72 13.06
C HIS A 214 -2.98 -8.84 11.91
N SER A 215 -2.13 -8.67 10.90
CA SER A 215 -2.51 -8.11 9.60
C SER A 215 -2.81 -9.23 8.62
N THR A 216 -3.95 -9.16 7.94
CA THR A 216 -4.31 -10.10 6.86
C THR A 216 -3.64 -9.78 5.52
N GLU A 217 -2.95 -8.65 5.43
CA GLU A 217 -2.14 -8.21 4.29
C GLU A 217 -0.77 -7.77 4.82
N SER A 218 -0.43 -6.48 4.73
CA SER A 218 0.88 -5.93 5.09
C SER A 218 0.98 -5.28 6.48
N ALA A 219 2.17 -5.44 7.09
CA ALA A 219 2.61 -4.79 8.32
C ALA A 219 1.78 -5.16 9.57
N GLY A 220 2.25 -6.13 10.34
CA GLY A 220 1.46 -6.71 11.44
C GLY A 220 1.21 -5.76 12.62
N ALA A 221 2.07 -4.76 12.84
CA ALA A 221 1.81 -3.72 13.85
C ALA A 221 1.97 -2.31 13.31
N ILE A 222 3.08 -2.02 12.64
CA ILE A 222 3.44 -0.65 12.26
C ILE A 222 3.79 -0.58 10.78
N LEU A 223 3.16 0.35 10.07
CA LEU A 223 3.56 0.76 8.72
C LEU A 223 3.89 2.25 8.71
N LEU A 224 5.13 2.58 8.36
CA LEU A 224 5.59 3.95 8.17
C LEU A 224 5.92 4.16 6.70
N SER A 225 5.32 5.16 6.07
CA SER A 225 5.58 5.51 4.66
C SER A 225 6.05 6.96 4.55
N GLN A 226 6.81 7.31 3.50
CA GLN A 226 7.21 8.71 3.20
C GLN A 226 7.83 9.50 4.38
N MET A 227 8.51 8.78 5.27
CA MET A 227 8.93 9.32 6.57
C MET A 227 10.35 9.88 6.54
N SER A 228 10.59 10.92 7.35
CA SER A 228 11.95 11.47 7.56
C SER A 228 12.63 10.88 8.79
N VAL A 229 11.89 10.61 9.88
CA VAL A 229 12.44 10.05 11.13
C VAL A 229 11.53 8.98 11.73
N ALA A 230 12.08 7.80 12.02
CA ALA A 230 11.46 6.79 12.86
C ALA A 230 12.37 6.42 14.02
N GLN A 231 11.82 6.38 15.23
CA GLN A 231 12.51 5.90 16.42
C GLN A 231 11.62 4.90 17.14
N ILE A 232 12.11 3.69 17.33
CA ILE A 232 11.45 2.62 18.09
C ILE A 232 12.43 2.21 19.19
N ILE A 233 12.14 2.62 20.42
CA ILE A 233 13.08 2.54 21.54
C ILE A 233 12.45 1.86 22.73
N ASN A 234 13.12 0.84 23.28
CA ASN A 234 12.63 0.08 24.43
C ASN A 234 11.22 -0.50 24.20
N CYS A 235 10.98 -1.04 23.01
CA CYS A 235 9.70 -1.60 22.61
C CYS A 235 9.73 -3.12 22.56
N THR A 236 8.58 -3.74 22.78
CA THR A 236 8.39 -5.19 22.61
C THR A 236 7.32 -5.46 21.56
N PHE A 237 7.67 -6.26 20.56
CA PHE A 237 6.76 -6.84 19.57
C PHE A 237 6.72 -8.34 19.80
N MET A 238 5.55 -8.87 20.17
CA MET A 238 5.40 -10.28 20.52
C MET A 238 4.17 -10.88 19.85
N ASN A 239 4.37 -11.98 19.11
CA ASN A 239 3.32 -12.65 18.34
C ASN A 239 2.61 -11.66 17.39
N VAL A 240 3.40 -10.97 16.57
CA VAL A 240 2.90 -9.99 15.59
C VAL A 240 3.06 -10.57 14.20
N THR A 241 1.96 -10.70 13.46
CA THR A 241 1.97 -11.39 12.17
C THR A 241 1.37 -10.53 11.06
N ALA A 242 1.95 -10.62 9.88
CA ALA A 242 1.41 -10.14 8.61
C ALA A 242 1.37 -11.31 7.63
N VAL A 243 0.33 -11.41 6.81
CA VAL A 243 0.26 -12.41 5.74
C VAL A 243 1.20 -12.03 4.58
N LYS A 244 1.45 -10.74 4.40
CA LYS A 244 2.32 -10.17 3.36
C LYS A 244 3.34 -9.19 3.94
N ASN A 245 4.41 -8.95 3.19
CA ASN A 245 5.48 -7.99 3.52
C ASN A 245 6.00 -8.11 4.96
N GLY A 246 6.38 -6.97 5.58
CA GLY A 246 7.03 -6.91 6.89
C GLY A 246 6.17 -7.45 8.03
N GLY A 247 6.73 -8.32 8.85
CA GLY A 247 5.96 -9.02 9.88
C GLY A 247 5.49 -8.12 11.03
N ALA A 248 6.40 -7.50 11.79
CA ALA A 248 5.99 -6.57 12.85
C ALA A 248 6.00 -5.10 12.41
N VAL A 249 7.06 -4.71 11.71
CA VAL A 249 7.31 -3.32 11.31
C VAL A 249 7.70 -3.28 9.85
N PHE A 250 6.98 -2.47 9.08
CA PHE A 250 7.30 -2.13 7.69
C PHE A 250 7.58 -0.63 7.57
N ILE A 251 8.77 -0.29 7.11
CA ILE A 251 9.22 1.09 6.90
C ILE A 251 9.55 1.30 5.42
N ASP A 252 8.78 2.15 4.77
CA ASP A 252 9.06 2.71 3.44
C ASP A 252 9.52 4.16 3.60
N VAL A 253 10.82 4.40 3.43
CA VAL A 253 11.42 5.72 3.67
C VAL A 253 11.23 6.67 2.49
N PHE A 254 10.93 6.19 1.28
CA PHE A 254 11.01 7.04 0.10
C PHE A 254 9.89 8.10 0.07
N GLY A 255 10.28 9.37 0.19
CA GLY A 255 9.45 10.56 0.04
C GLY A 255 10.30 11.83 -0.04
N ASN A 256 10.11 12.63 -1.10
CA ASN A 256 10.69 13.99 -1.29
C ASN A 256 12.23 14.13 -1.34
N GLY A 257 12.98 13.10 -1.74
CA GLY A 257 14.39 13.25 -2.15
C GLY A 257 15.43 13.45 -1.04
N LEU A 258 15.07 13.26 0.24
CA LEU A 258 16.03 13.22 1.37
C LEU A 258 16.06 11.83 2.01
N PRO A 259 17.23 11.29 2.40
CA PRO A 259 17.30 9.99 3.05
C PRO A 259 16.77 10.10 4.49
N GLY A 260 15.59 9.55 4.74
CA GLY A 260 15.06 9.42 6.11
C GLY A 260 15.91 8.50 6.98
N THR A 261 15.74 8.61 8.30
CA THR A 261 16.52 7.88 9.31
C THR A 261 15.63 7.04 10.22
N THR A 262 15.98 5.77 10.38
CA THR A 262 15.36 4.84 11.33
C THR A 262 16.34 4.49 12.44
N LEU A 263 15.87 4.53 13.69
CA LEU A 263 16.55 4.00 14.87
C LEU A 263 15.67 2.96 15.56
N ILE A 264 16.19 1.74 15.70
CA ILE A 264 15.62 0.69 16.54
C ILE A 264 16.60 0.40 17.67
N ALA A 265 16.21 0.69 18.90
CA ALA A 265 17.12 0.60 20.04
C ALA A 265 16.48 -0.12 21.22
N ASN A 266 17.25 -0.96 21.92
CA ASN A 266 16.82 -1.64 23.14
C ASN A 266 15.49 -2.40 23.00
N SER A 267 15.17 -2.88 21.81
CA SER A 267 13.85 -3.42 21.48
C SER A 267 13.89 -4.93 21.23
N SER A 268 12.78 -5.61 21.42
CA SER A 268 12.66 -7.06 21.22
C SER A 268 11.53 -7.40 20.26
N PHE A 269 11.85 -8.22 19.26
CA PHE A 269 10.92 -8.77 18.27
C PHE A 269 10.91 -10.29 18.43
N ILE A 270 9.76 -10.83 18.87
CA ILE A 270 9.64 -12.21 19.33
C ILE A 270 8.44 -12.86 18.65
N ASN A 271 8.68 -13.99 17.98
CA ASN A 271 7.64 -14.76 17.28
C ASN A 271 6.84 -13.90 16.27
N SER A 272 7.50 -13.00 15.56
CA SER A 272 6.86 -12.25 14.49
C SER A 272 6.91 -13.00 13.16
N THR A 273 5.91 -12.80 12.29
CA THR A 273 5.83 -13.48 11.00
C THR A 273 5.44 -12.52 9.88
N GLY A 274 6.09 -12.62 8.73
CA GLY A 274 5.78 -11.87 7.50
C GLY A 274 6.23 -12.64 6.25
N ASN A 275 6.00 -12.10 5.06
CA ASN A 275 6.57 -12.69 3.84
C ASN A 275 8.06 -12.35 3.67
N PHE A 276 8.40 -11.10 4.01
CA PHE A 276 9.77 -10.56 3.96
C PHE A 276 10.06 -9.90 5.29
N GLY A 277 11.19 -10.23 5.93
CA GLY A 277 11.51 -9.62 7.22
C GLY A 277 10.47 -10.01 8.27
N GLY A 278 10.60 -11.22 8.83
CA GLY A 278 9.63 -11.76 9.79
C GLY A 278 9.35 -10.82 10.98
N ALA A 279 10.31 -9.97 11.34
CA ALA A 279 10.13 -8.86 12.27
C ALA A 279 10.12 -7.49 11.57
N LEU A 280 11.12 -7.22 10.73
CA LEU A 280 11.37 -5.89 10.17
C LEU A 280 11.59 -5.96 8.65
N LEU A 281 10.82 -5.17 7.92
CA LEU A 281 11.07 -4.81 6.53
C LEU A 281 11.39 -3.32 6.45
N GLN A 282 12.56 -2.94 5.92
CA GLN A 282 12.86 -1.54 5.61
C GLN A 282 13.31 -1.35 4.16
N LEU A 283 12.71 -0.37 3.49
CA LEU A 283 13.03 0.03 2.13
C LEU A 283 13.59 1.45 2.13
N HIS A 284 14.79 1.59 1.57
CA HIS A 284 15.51 2.85 1.43
C HIS A 284 15.98 3.50 2.75
N GLY A 285 16.81 4.55 2.64
CA GLY A 285 17.21 5.41 3.75
C GLY A 285 18.29 4.83 4.68
N ASN A 286 18.41 5.41 5.86
CA ASN A 286 19.40 5.01 6.87
C ASN A 286 18.74 4.17 7.96
N LEU A 287 19.40 3.10 8.39
CA LEU A 287 18.93 2.22 9.46
C LEU A 287 20.00 2.06 10.53
N THR A 288 19.67 2.40 11.77
CA THR A 288 20.48 2.03 12.93
C THR A 288 19.71 1.06 13.80
N ILE A 289 20.31 -0.10 14.10
CA ILE A 289 19.76 -1.05 15.07
C ILE A 289 20.79 -1.29 16.16
N ASN A 290 20.42 -1.09 17.42
CA ASN A 290 21.31 -1.41 18.52
C ASN A 290 20.64 -2.04 19.75
N ASN A 291 21.42 -2.82 20.49
CA ASN A 291 21.03 -3.41 21.78
C ASN A 291 19.67 -4.15 21.71
N SER A 292 19.36 -4.75 20.56
CA SER A 292 18.02 -5.27 20.25
C SER A 292 18.04 -6.77 19.95
N LYS A 293 16.89 -7.41 20.09
CA LYS A 293 16.74 -8.87 19.97
C LYS A 293 15.70 -9.24 18.93
N PHE A 294 16.04 -10.21 18.10
CA PHE A 294 15.18 -10.80 17.07
C PHE A 294 15.16 -12.31 17.28
N ILE A 295 14.07 -12.82 17.86
CA ILE A 295 13.99 -14.19 18.37
C ILE A 295 12.79 -14.90 17.75
N ASN A 296 13.03 -16.08 17.16
CA ASN A 296 11.99 -16.97 16.61
C ASN A 296 11.07 -16.28 15.57
N ASN A 297 11.57 -15.30 14.84
CA ASN A 297 10.80 -14.69 13.76
C ASN A 297 10.83 -15.59 12.52
N VAL A 298 9.78 -15.50 11.71
CA VAL A 298 9.59 -16.35 10.54
C VAL A 298 9.28 -15.49 9.32
N ALA A 299 10.03 -15.68 8.23
CA ALA A 299 9.68 -15.15 6.92
C ALA A 299 9.24 -16.28 6.00
N THR A 300 8.25 -16.03 5.13
CA THR A 300 7.91 -17.00 4.08
C THR A 300 9.04 -17.11 3.05
N PHE A 301 9.53 -15.96 2.57
CA PHE A 301 10.54 -15.85 1.52
C PHE A 301 11.90 -15.47 2.11
N ASP A 302 12.28 -14.18 2.11
CA ASP A 302 13.62 -13.74 2.52
C ASP A 302 13.63 -12.98 3.85
N GLY A 303 14.74 -13.10 4.58
CA GLY A 303 14.98 -12.30 5.79
C GLY A 303 14.16 -12.79 6.99
N GLY A 304 14.49 -13.94 7.55
CA GLY A 304 13.68 -14.57 8.62
C GLY A 304 13.40 -13.65 9.81
N ALA A 305 14.32 -12.75 10.17
CA ALA A 305 14.03 -11.61 11.04
C ALA A 305 13.96 -10.29 10.30
N ILE A 306 14.99 -9.96 9.51
CA ILE A 306 15.15 -8.62 8.92
C ILE A 306 15.32 -8.75 7.42
N TYR A 307 14.54 -7.97 6.68
CA TYR A 307 14.76 -7.70 5.27
C TYR A 307 15.01 -6.20 5.09
N ALA A 308 16.07 -5.83 4.36
CA ALA A 308 16.30 -4.45 4.00
C ALA A 308 16.88 -4.28 2.60
N SER A 309 16.39 -3.29 1.86
CA SER A 309 16.81 -3.01 0.48
C SER A 309 17.12 -1.54 0.28
N ASN A 310 18.23 -1.25 -0.43
CA ASN A 310 18.70 0.12 -0.67
C ASN A 310 18.95 0.92 0.63
N VAL A 311 19.48 0.26 1.66
CA VAL A 311 19.65 0.83 3.00
C VAL A 311 21.13 1.06 3.35
N ASN A 312 21.41 2.18 4.02
CA ASN A 312 22.67 2.37 4.76
C ASN A 312 22.48 1.95 6.22
N ALA A 313 22.93 0.75 6.56
CA ALA A 313 22.70 0.10 7.84
C ALA A 313 23.92 0.15 8.77
N ASN A 314 23.69 0.53 10.03
CA ASN A 314 24.64 0.40 11.14
C ASN A 314 24.00 -0.39 12.28
N ILE A 315 24.49 -1.61 12.49
CA ILE A 315 23.84 -2.62 13.33
C ILE A 315 24.83 -3.13 14.35
N TYR A 316 24.54 -3.00 15.64
CA TYR A 316 25.49 -3.43 16.66
C TYR A 316 24.85 -3.85 17.99
N ASN A 317 25.52 -4.74 18.71
CA ASN A 317 25.01 -5.28 19.99
C ASN A 317 23.63 -5.93 19.82
N ILE A 318 23.40 -6.68 18.73
CA ILE A 318 22.11 -7.35 18.51
C ILE A 318 22.22 -8.86 18.71
N SER A 319 21.08 -9.48 19.01
CA SER A 319 20.95 -10.95 19.03
C SER A 319 19.89 -11.39 18.02
N VAL A 320 20.30 -12.19 17.03
CA VAL A 320 19.44 -12.76 15.99
C VAL A 320 19.42 -14.27 16.17
N ILE A 321 18.38 -14.77 16.82
CA ILE A 321 18.33 -16.13 17.37
C ILE A 321 17.11 -16.89 16.84
N SER A 322 17.35 -18.09 16.30
CA SER A 322 16.32 -19.07 15.93
C SER A 322 15.30 -18.56 14.91
N ASN A 323 15.68 -17.61 14.05
CA ASN A 323 14.80 -17.09 13.01
C ASN A 323 14.83 -18.02 11.79
N LYS A 324 13.71 -18.08 11.05
CA LYS A 324 13.47 -19.14 10.06
C LYS A 324 12.89 -18.61 8.76
N LEU A 325 13.20 -19.32 7.68
CA LEU A 325 12.48 -19.23 6.42
C LEU A 325 11.52 -20.42 6.33
N VAL A 326 10.32 -20.20 5.77
CA VAL A 326 9.38 -21.29 5.48
C VAL A 326 9.81 -22.00 4.20
N ASP A 327 10.13 -21.24 3.16
CA ASP A 327 10.62 -21.76 1.89
C ASP A 327 12.15 -21.68 1.84
N GLU A 328 12.79 -22.85 1.97
CA GLU A 328 14.25 -22.99 2.01
C GLU A 328 14.92 -22.76 0.64
N GLU A 329 14.18 -22.46 -0.43
CA GLU A 329 14.77 -21.95 -1.69
C GLU A 329 15.26 -20.49 -1.54
N ASN A 330 14.69 -19.73 -0.61
CA ASN A 330 15.03 -18.32 -0.31
C ASN A 330 16.20 -18.19 0.67
N ASN A 331 16.60 -16.97 1.04
CA ASN A 331 17.85 -16.73 1.77
C ASN A 331 17.74 -15.78 2.97
N GLY A 332 18.77 -15.82 3.82
CA GLY A 332 18.91 -14.91 4.95
C GLY A 332 17.96 -15.26 6.11
N GLY A 333 18.07 -16.47 6.66
CA GLY A 333 17.29 -16.90 7.82
C GLY A 333 17.36 -15.98 9.02
N GLY A 334 18.51 -15.32 9.22
CA GLY A 334 18.60 -14.20 10.14
C GLY A 334 18.20 -12.90 9.44
N MET A 335 19.04 -12.47 8.49
CA MET A 335 18.91 -11.18 7.83
C MET A 335 19.17 -11.28 6.33
N PHE A 336 18.39 -10.56 5.55
CA PHE A 336 18.56 -10.38 4.10
C PHE A 336 18.79 -8.89 3.79
N PHE A 337 19.82 -8.60 3.01
CA PHE A 337 20.08 -7.27 2.48
C PHE A 337 20.36 -7.29 0.99
N ASP A 338 19.79 -6.32 0.28
CA ASP A 338 20.19 -6.01 -1.09
C ASP A 338 20.58 -4.54 -1.28
N LYS A 339 21.49 -4.29 -2.24
CA LYS A 339 21.84 -2.93 -2.72
C LYS A 339 22.18 -1.96 -1.58
N SER A 340 22.84 -2.48 -0.55
CA SER A 340 22.96 -1.82 0.76
C SER A 340 24.41 -1.65 1.19
N THR A 341 24.64 -0.70 2.10
CA THR A 341 25.89 -0.61 2.85
C THR A 341 25.62 -1.05 4.29
N LEU A 342 26.36 -2.04 4.79
CA LEU A 342 26.13 -2.65 6.09
C LEU A 342 27.37 -2.58 6.96
N ASN A 343 27.22 -2.05 8.17
CA ASN A 343 28.21 -2.13 9.23
C ASN A 343 27.63 -2.92 10.39
N ILE A 344 28.13 -4.12 10.65
CA ILE A 344 27.63 -5.02 11.69
C ILE A 344 28.73 -5.25 12.74
N SER A 345 28.44 -5.05 14.03
CA SER A 345 29.42 -5.39 15.06
C SER A 345 28.89 -5.83 16.41
N ASN A 346 29.68 -6.60 17.15
CA ASN A 346 29.35 -7.01 18.53
C ASN A 346 28.01 -7.76 18.62
N SER A 347 27.71 -8.62 17.65
CA SER A 347 26.39 -9.23 17.50
C SER A 347 26.44 -10.76 17.50
N ASP A 348 25.34 -11.37 17.97
CA ASP A 348 25.17 -12.82 18.04
C ASP A 348 24.15 -13.30 17.01
N PHE A 349 24.54 -14.31 16.22
CA PHE A 349 23.71 -14.98 15.22
C PHE A 349 23.67 -16.48 15.51
N ILE A 350 22.54 -16.98 16.01
CA ILE A 350 22.48 -18.34 16.55
C ILE A 350 21.26 -19.09 16.04
N ASN A 351 21.45 -20.30 15.51
CA ASN A 351 20.39 -21.23 15.09
C ASN A 351 19.42 -20.67 14.01
N ASN A 352 19.85 -19.77 13.14
CA ASN A 352 18.98 -19.26 12.07
C ASN A 352 18.97 -20.23 10.87
N THR A 353 17.82 -20.40 10.23
CA THR A 353 17.66 -21.33 9.09
C THR A 353 18.30 -20.77 7.83
N LYS A 354 19.36 -21.38 7.30
CA LYS A 354 20.00 -21.04 6.01
C LYS A 354 20.52 -19.58 5.96
N ASN A 355 21.84 -19.46 6.11
CA ASN A 355 22.61 -18.20 6.18
C ASN A 355 22.12 -17.22 7.26
N ALA A 356 22.95 -16.96 8.28
CA ALA A 356 22.60 -15.93 9.26
C ALA A 356 22.47 -14.54 8.63
N ILE A 357 23.33 -14.24 7.66
CA ILE A 357 23.29 -13.00 6.87
C ILE A 357 23.40 -13.39 5.40
N TYR A 358 22.44 -12.95 4.60
CA TYR A 358 22.52 -12.96 3.14
C TYR A 358 22.64 -11.52 2.63
N ALA A 359 23.65 -11.25 1.80
CA ALA A 359 23.94 -9.92 1.29
C ALA A 359 24.17 -9.96 -0.23
N TYR A 360 23.33 -9.26 -0.99
CA TYR A 360 23.37 -9.19 -2.45
C TYR A 360 23.69 -7.77 -2.91
N ASP A 361 24.72 -7.59 -3.75
CA ASP A 361 25.14 -6.27 -4.26
C ASP A 361 25.36 -5.26 -3.13
N CYS A 362 26.14 -5.67 -2.13
CA CYS A 362 26.32 -4.92 -0.88
C CYS A 362 27.78 -4.54 -0.62
N ASN A 363 27.97 -3.44 0.11
CA ASN A 363 29.21 -3.16 0.83
C ASN A 363 29.05 -3.65 2.28
N LEU A 364 29.78 -4.68 2.69
CA LEU A 364 29.60 -5.36 3.98
C LEU A 364 30.84 -5.30 4.88
N TYR A 365 30.69 -4.68 6.04
CA TYR A 365 31.67 -4.73 7.12
C TYR A 365 31.11 -5.48 8.33
N VAL A 366 31.78 -6.54 8.79
CA VAL A 366 31.37 -7.30 9.99
C VAL A 366 32.54 -7.47 10.95
N ASN A 367 32.36 -7.14 12.22
CA ASN A 367 33.43 -7.21 13.21
C ASN A 367 32.95 -7.58 14.63
N ARG A 368 33.74 -8.34 15.38
CA ARG A 368 33.45 -8.77 16.77
C ARG A 368 32.10 -9.49 16.89
N SER A 369 31.74 -10.32 15.92
CA SER A 369 30.44 -11.00 15.88
C SER A 369 30.58 -12.51 15.96
N ASN A 370 29.58 -13.15 16.54
CA ASN A 370 29.57 -14.58 16.85
C ASN A 370 28.43 -15.27 16.09
N PHE A 371 28.77 -16.36 15.41
CA PHE A 371 27.88 -17.15 14.56
C PHE A 371 27.91 -18.59 15.03
N LYS A 372 26.74 -19.22 15.19
CA LYS A 372 26.66 -20.62 15.62
C LYS A 372 25.41 -21.30 15.07
N ASN A 373 25.61 -22.45 14.42
CA ASN A 373 24.55 -23.34 13.92
C ASN A 373 23.63 -22.66 12.89
N ASN A 374 24.18 -21.81 12.02
CA ASN A 374 23.43 -21.19 10.94
C ASN A 374 23.69 -21.88 9.57
N ASN A 375 24.53 -22.92 9.58
CA ASN A 375 25.16 -23.55 8.40
C ASN A 375 26.14 -22.59 7.73
N GLU A 376 25.65 -21.45 7.26
CA GLU A 376 26.43 -20.34 6.73
C GLU A 376 26.32 -19.14 7.67
N ALA A 377 27.45 -18.57 8.06
CA ALA A 377 27.48 -17.34 8.83
C ALA A 377 27.12 -16.15 7.93
N ILE A 378 27.73 -16.09 6.75
CA ILE A 378 27.50 -15.04 5.76
C ILE A 378 27.50 -15.68 4.38
N HIS A 379 26.49 -15.33 3.59
CA HIS A 379 26.41 -15.61 2.17
C HIS A 379 26.35 -14.29 1.40
N GLY A 380 27.37 -14.02 0.59
CA GLY A 380 27.59 -12.77 -0.11
C GLY A 380 27.70 -12.97 -1.61
N VAL A 381 26.87 -12.24 -2.36
CA VAL A 381 26.84 -12.23 -3.82
C VAL A 381 27.10 -10.82 -4.33
N PHE A 382 28.02 -10.65 -5.27
CA PHE A 382 28.49 -9.33 -5.74
C PHE A 382 28.89 -8.40 -4.58
N LEU A 383 29.71 -8.91 -3.67
CA LEU A 383 30.00 -8.27 -2.40
C LEU A 383 31.34 -7.51 -2.44
N ASN A 384 31.34 -6.26 -1.99
CA ASN A 384 32.56 -5.63 -1.47
C ASN A 384 32.57 -5.80 0.04
N TYR A 385 33.64 -6.33 0.63
CA TYR A 385 33.60 -6.65 2.05
C TYR A 385 34.91 -6.43 2.80
N GLU A 386 34.76 -6.23 4.12
CA GLU A 386 35.83 -6.24 5.09
C GLU A 386 35.35 -7.01 6.34
N MET A 387 36.15 -7.99 6.79
CA MET A 387 35.83 -8.83 7.94
C MET A 387 36.85 -8.61 9.05
N GLY A 388 36.36 -8.28 10.24
CA GLY A 388 37.15 -8.17 11.46
C GLY A 388 37.20 -9.47 12.26
N GLU A 389 37.12 -9.37 13.58
CA GLU A 389 37.17 -10.53 14.48
C GLU A 389 35.83 -11.29 14.46
N LEU A 390 35.77 -12.49 13.86
CA LEU A 390 34.56 -13.31 13.81
C LEU A 390 34.76 -14.64 14.53
N ASN A 391 33.80 -15.03 15.37
CA ASN A 391 33.72 -16.39 15.89
C ASN A 391 32.67 -17.19 15.12
N LEU A 392 33.11 -18.09 14.24
CA LEU A 392 32.21 -18.79 13.31
C LEU A 392 31.58 -20.07 13.88
N ASN A 393 32.13 -20.65 14.96
CA ASN A 393 31.66 -21.92 15.55
C ASN A 393 31.25 -23.01 14.53
N ASN A 394 32.04 -23.21 13.47
CA ASN A 394 31.85 -24.13 12.33
C ASN A 394 30.84 -23.70 11.26
N ASP A 395 30.22 -22.53 11.35
CA ASP A 395 29.47 -21.94 10.24
C ASP A 395 30.45 -21.49 9.13
N SER A 396 30.06 -21.67 7.86
CA SER A 396 30.89 -21.31 6.71
C SER A 396 30.74 -19.84 6.31
N LEU A 397 31.71 -19.32 5.54
CA LEU A 397 31.65 -17.99 4.93
C LEU A 397 31.71 -18.14 3.40
N ILE A 398 30.73 -17.54 2.73
CA ILE A 398 30.67 -17.42 1.27
C ILE A 398 30.62 -15.92 0.98
N LEU A 399 31.68 -15.36 0.41
CA LEU A 399 31.86 -13.89 0.35
C LEU A 399 32.11 -13.33 -1.05
N ASN A 400 32.21 -14.19 -2.07
CA ASN A 400 32.58 -13.75 -3.41
C ASN A 400 31.88 -14.61 -4.46
N GLU A 401 30.64 -14.99 -4.20
CA GLU A 401 29.83 -15.61 -5.23
C GLU A 401 29.44 -14.56 -6.27
N THR A 402 29.54 -14.98 -7.52
CA THR A 402 29.03 -14.26 -8.67
C THR A 402 27.99 -15.15 -9.28
N ASP A 403 26.82 -15.21 -8.63
CA ASP A 403 25.72 -16.02 -9.12
C ASP A 403 24.89 -15.19 -10.11
N PHE A 404 25.11 -15.49 -11.38
CA PHE A 404 24.28 -15.04 -12.47
C PHE A 404 23.17 -16.08 -12.61
N PHE A 405 22.00 -15.79 -12.03
CA PHE A 405 20.82 -16.65 -12.18
C PHE A 405 20.52 -16.78 -13.67
N ASN A 406 20.90 -17.92 -14.23
CA ASN A 406 20.67 -18.28 -15.60
C ASN A 406 19.48 -19.22 -15.65
N VAL A 407 18.38 -18.68 -16.18
CA VAL A 407 17.29 -19.40 -16.84
C VAL A 407 16.22 -20.03 -15.95
N VAL A 408 14.97 -19.75 -16.32
CA VAL A 408 13.77 -20.49 -15.91
C VAL A 408 13.92 -21.95 -16.31
N SER A 409 14.14 -22.83 -15.33
CA SER A 409 14.56 -24.22 -15.57
C SER A 409 13.41 -25.20 -15.83
N LYS A 410 12.15 -24.81 -15.59
CA LYS A 410 10.97 -25.65 -15.80
C LYS A 410 10.23 -25.29 -17.09
N ASN A 411 9.64 -26.30 -17.72
CA ASN A 411 8.84 -26.11 -18.94
C ASN A 411 7.64 -25.18 -18.65
N PRO A 412 7.40 -24.13 -19.43
CA PRO A 412 6.21 -23.30 -19.29
C PRO A 412 4.95 -24.09 -19.64
N ILE A 413 3.77 -23.54 -19.32
CA ILE A 413 2.49 -24.12 -19.78
C ILE A 413 2.49 -24.15 -21.32
N SER A 414 2.18 -25.31 -21.90
CA SER A 414 1.88 -25.44 -23.33
C SER A 414 0.54 -24.80 -23.66
N LEU A 415 0.53 -23.79 -24.54
CA LEU A 415 -0.68 -23.15 -25.02
C LEU A 415 -1.24 -23.84 -26.26
N ILE A 416 -2.56 -24.07 -26.28
CA ILE A 416 -3.29 -24.48 -27.47
C ILE A 416 -3.86 -23.22 -28.11
N LEU A 417 -3.37 -22.87 -29.29
CA LEU A 417 -3.87 -21.72 -30.04
C LEU A 417 -5.07 -22.11 -30.89
N ILE A 418 -6.14 -21.32 -30.81
CA ILE A 418 -7.38 -21.51 -31.59
C ILE A 418 -7.43 -20.66 -32.86
N ASN A 419 -6.37 -19.88 -33.15
CA ASN A 419 -6.17 -19.10 -34.37
C ASN A 419 -7.37 -18.23 -34.78
N ASN A 420 -7.99 -17.54 -33.82
CA ASN A 420 -9.08 -16.59 -34.10
C ASN A 420 -8.55 -15.41 -34.96
N SER A 421 -8.93 -15.39 -36.24
CA SER A 421 -8.72 -14.26 -37.15
C SER A 421 -10.04 -13.57 -37.48
N ILE A 422 -10.01 -12.24 -37.59
CA ILE A 422 -11.08 -11.47 -38.19
C ILE A 422 -10.51 -10.87 -39.48
N ASP A 423 -10.96 -11.39 -40.61
CA ASP A 423 -10.62 -10.85 -41.92
C ASP A 423 -11.72 -9.89 -42.37
N VAL A 424 -11.38 -8.60 -42.44
CA VAL A 424 -12.29 -7.57 -42.97
C VAL A 424 -11.73 -6.94 -44.23
N VAL A 425 -12.59 -6.74 -45.23
CA VAL A 425 -12.25 -6.00 -46.45
C VAL A 425 -12.10 -4.50 -46.17
N ASN A 426 -12.93 -3.97 -45.27
CA ASN A 426 -12.88 -2.59 -44.77
C ASN A 426 -13.10 -2.60 -43.25
N LEU A 427 -12.46 -1.68 -42.53
CA LEU A 427 -12.66 -1.55 -41.09
C LEU A 427 -14.15 -1.26 -40.77
N PRO A 428 -14.75 -1.98 -39.79
CA PRO A 428 -16.13 -1.73 -39.40
C PRO A 428 -16.25 -0.37 -38.69
N LYS A 429 -17.43 0.23 -38.78
CA LYS A 429 -17.75 1.49 -38.10
C LYS A 429 -17.73 1.36 -36.58
N LYS A 430 -17.99 0.17 -36.06
CA LYS A 430 -17.94 -0.14 -34.64
C LYS A 430 -17.31 -1.51 -34.46
N PHE A 431 -16.46 -1.63 -33.44
CA PHE A 431 -15.90 -2.91 -33.01
C PHE A 431 -15.70 -2.86 -31.51
N ASP A 432 -16.06 -3.94 -30.83
CA ASP A 432 -15.97 -4.03 -29.38
C ASP A 432 -15.54 -5.45 -28.98
N SER A 433 -14.31 -5.60 -28.51
CA SER A 433 -13.76 -6.91 -28.11
C SER A 433 -14.56 -7.61 -27.02
N ARG A 434 -15.42 -6.89 -26.28
CA ARG A 434 -16.34 -7.49 -25.30
C ARG A 434 -17.39 -8.36 -25.97
N GLU A 435 -17.89 -7.96 -27.14
CA GLU A 435 -18.89 -8.71 -27.91
C GLU A 435 -18.33 -10.05 -28.44
N TRP A 436 -17.00 -10.15 -28.53
CA TRP A 436 -16.28 -11.35 -28.97
C TRP A 436 -15.80 -12.22 -27.81
N GLY A 437 -16.00 -11.79 -26.55
CA GLY A 437 -15.51 -12.49 -25.38
C GLY A 437 -13.99 -12.45 -25.24
N TRP A 438 -13.33 -11.40 -25.71
CA TRP A 438 -11.86 -11.28 -25.72
C TRP A 438 -11.30 -10.35 -24.64
N ILE A 439 -12.10 -10.04 -23.62
CA ILE A 439 -11.75 -9.12 -22.54
C ILE A 439 -11.99 -9.81 -21.20
N SER A 440 -10.98 -9.82 -20.34
CA SER A 440 -11.08 -10.30 -18.97
C SER A 440 -11.91 -9.39 -18.07
N SER A 441 -12.24 -9.83 -16.87
CA SER A 441 -12.94 -9.01 -15.86
C SER A 441 -12.25 -7.66 -15.54
N VAL A 442 -13.01 -6.65 -15.12
CA VAL A 442 -12.50 -5.33 -14.71
C VAL A 442 -11.94 -5.41 -13.28
N LYS A 443 -10.68 -5.02 -13.10
CA LYS A 443 -9.98 -5.00 -11.80
C LYS A 443 -9.90 -3.58 -11.20
N ASN A 444 -9.40 -3.46 -9.97
CA ASN A 444 -9.34 -2.19 -9.23
C ASN A 444 -7.97 -1.96 -8.56
N GLN A 445 -7.22 -0.96 -9.05
CA GLN A 445 -5.92 -0.55 -8.51
C GLN A 445 -6.02 0.34 -7.26
N ILE A 446 -7.23 0.84 -6.93
CA ILE A 446 -7.48 1.81 -5.85
C ILE A 446 -6.70 3.12 -6.12
N ILE A 447 -5.98 3.69 -5.17
CA ILE A 447 -5.18 4.93 -5.32
C ILE A 447 -3.71 4.58 -4.98
N ASP A 448 -3.19 3.54 -5.64
CA ASP A 448 -1.82 3.03 -5.48
C ASP A 448 -0.85 3.62 -6.54
N GLY A 449 -1.36 3.98 -7.73
CA GLY A 449 -0.54 4.46 -8.84
C GLY A 449 0.10 3.35 -9.67
N SER A 450 -0.52 2.16 -9.69
CA SER A 450 -0.08 0.96 -10.41
C SER A 450 -0.78 0.76 -11.76
N CYS A 451 -1.48 1.77 -12.30
CA CYS A 451 -2.19 1.72 -13.57
C CYS A 451 -1.39 1.10 -14.73
N TRP A 452 -0.07 1.33 -14.76
CA TRP A 452 0.85 0.81 -15.76
C TRP A 452 0.93 -0.72 -15.79
N THR A 453 0.78 -1.41 -14.66
CA THR A 453 0.71 -2.87 -14.63
C THR A 453 -0.68 -3.37 -15.03
N PHE A 454 -1.74 -2.76 -14.48
CA PHE A 454 -3.13 -3.11 -14.80
C PHE A 454 -3.47 -2.96 -16.29
N GLY A 455 -3.10 -1.85 -16.92
CA GLY A 455 -3.36 -1.62 -18.34
C GLY A 455 -2.59 -2.58 -19.24
N THR A 456 -1.34 -2.87 -18.90
CA THR A 456 -0.48 -3.81 -19.64
C THR A 456 -0.97 -5.25 -19.50
N ILE A 457 -1.30 -5.69 -18.26
CA ILE A 457 -1.86 -7.02 -18.01
C ILE A 457 -3.21 -7.18 -18.68
N ALA A 458 -4.09 -6.18 -18.65
CA ALA A 458 -5.38 -6.25 -19.34
C ALA A 458 -5.23 -6.47 -20.86
N ALA A 459 -4.21 -5.85 -21.49
CA ALA A 459 -3.89 -6.09 -22.89
C ALA A 459 -3.33 -7.51 -23.13
N LEU A 460 -2.48 -8.01 -22.23
CA LEU A 460 -1.95 -9.36 -22.29
C LEU A 460 -3.02 -10.44 -22.11
N GLU A 461 -3.86 -10.31 -21.08
CA GLU A 461 -4.98 -11.22 -20.81
C GLU A 461 -5.94 -11.29 -22.00
N SER A 462 -6.22 -10.13 -22.63
CA SER A 462 -7.04 -10.07 -23.84
C SER A 462 -6.39 -10.80 -25.03
N ALA A 463 -5.09 -10.61 -25.25
CA ALA A 463 -4.36 -11.30 -26.31
C ALA A 463 -4.35 -12.83 -26.10
N LEU A 464 -4.17 -13.28 -24.85
CA LEU A 464 -4.23 -14.71 -24.50
C LEU A 464 -5.64 -15.26 -24.67
N LEU A 465 -6.66 -14.60 -24.10
CA LEU A 465 -8.06 -15.03 -24.20
C LEU A 465 -8.51 -15.13 -25.66
N LYS A 466 -8.15 -14.16 -26.51
CA LYS A 466 -8.39 -14.23 -27.95
C LYS A 466 -7.68 -15.42 -28.61
N SER A 467 -6.44 -15.69 -28.22
CA SER A 467 -5.57 -16.68 -28.87
C SER A 467 -5.82 -18.12 -28.41
N THR A 468 -6.31 -18.32 -27.19
CA THR A 468 -6.49 -19.64 -26.57
C THR A 468 -7.94 -19.96 -26.20
N GLY A 469 -8.81 -18.94 -26.07
CA GLY A 469 -10.16 -19.09 -25.53
C GLY A 469 -10.20 -19.28 -24.01
N ILE A 470 -9.07 -19.09 -23.32
CA ILE A 470 -8.94 -19.27 -21.87
C ILE A 470 -8.69 -17.91 -21.22
N GLU A 471 -9.50 -17.57 -20.21
CA GLU A 471 -9.26 -16.39 -19.38
C GLU A 471 -8.19 -16.71 -18.34
N TYR A 472 -7.16 -15.86 -18.27
CA TYR A 472 -6.11 -15.92 -17.27
C TYR A 472 -6.18 -14.67 -16.41
N ASP A 473 -5.93 -14.83 -15.11
CA ASP A 473 -5.94 -13.76 -14.12
C ASP A 473 -4.54 -13.61 -13.52
N PHE A 474 -3.80 -12.61 -13.99
CA PHE A 474 -2.42 -12.36 -13.57
C PHE A 474 -2.31 -11.31 -12.48
N SER A 475 -1.22 -11.42 -11.70
CA SER A 475 -0.90 -10.52 -10.60
C SER A 475 -0.28 -9.22 -11.09
N GLU A 476 -1.04 -8.13 -10.97
CA GLU A 476 -0.50 -6.79 -11.10
C GLU A 476 0.49 -6.44 -9.99
N ASN A 477 0.31 -7.02 -8.79
CA ASN A 477 1.20 -6.79 -7.65
C ASN A 477 2.62 -7.27 -7.93
N ASN A 478 2.74 -8.47 -8.49
CA ASN A 478 4.04 -9.08 -8.75
C ASN A 478 4.84 -8.27 -9.78
N ILE A 479 4.20 -7.86 -10.89
CA ILE A 479 4.87 -7.02 -11.90
C ILE A 479 5.24 -5.66 -11.30
N LYS A 480 4.35 -5.07 -10.49
CA LYS A 480 4.60 -3.79 -9.81
C LYS A 480 5.88 -3.89 -8.97
N ASP A 481 5.88 -4.82 -8.03
CA ASP A 481 6.91 -4.92 -6.99
C ASP A 481 8.24 -5.46 -7.52
N THR A 482 8.22 -6.42 -8.44
CA THR A 482 9.46 -6.99 -9.01
C THR A 482 10.21 -6.01 -9.92
N MET A 483 9.55 -4.96 -10.39
CA MET A 483 10.16 -3.89 -11.18
C MET A 483 10.58 -2.67 -10.35
N LEU A 484 10.13 -2.55 -9.09
CA LEU A 484 10.63 -1.53 -8.18
C LEU A 484 12.09 -1.80 -7.83
N GLN A 485 12.86 -0.75 -7.54
CA GLN A 485 14.28 -0.83 -7.19
C GLN A 485 14.59 -1.76 -6.00
N TYR A 486 13.58 -2.10 -5.21
CA TYR A 486 13.62 -2.99 -4.04
C TYR A 486 13.60 -4.48 -4.39
N SER A 487 13.46 -4.81 -5.67
CA SER A 487 13.63 -6.16 -6.20
C SER A 487 15.04 -6.36 -6.72
N LYS A 488 15.54 -7.60 -6.63
CA LYS A 488 16.82 -8.04 -7.21
C LYS A 488 16.97 -7.62 -8.68
N TYR A 489 15.88 -7.68 -9.46
CA TYR A 489 15.84 -7.34 -10.89
C TYR A 489 15.07 -6.05 -11.20
N GLY A 490 14.77 -5.28 -10.15
CA GLY A 490 14.08 -4.01 -10.27
C GLY A 490 14.85 -2.95 -11.03
N ILE A 491 14.13 -2.01 -11.63
CA ILE A 491 14.72 -0.85 -12.30
C ILE A 491 15.17 0.17 -11.25
N TYR A 492 16.38 0.69 -11.45
CA TYR A 492 16.94 1.74 -10.62
C TYR A 492 16.05 3.01 -10.63
N ASP A 493 15.90 3.68 -9.49
CA ASP A 493 15.04 4.87 -9.29
C ASP A 493 13.52 4.67 -9.47
N VAL A 494 13.04 3.44 -9.68
CA VAL A 494 11.60 3.15 -9.73
C VAL A 494 11.10 2.73 -8.33
N VAL A 495 10.19 3.51 -7.75
CA VAL A 495 9.75 3.38 -6.34
C VAL A 495 8.23 3.22 -6.15
N GLY A 496 7.46 3.34 -7.23
CA GLY A 496 6.00 3.19 -7.18
C GLY A 496 5.35 3.27 -8.56
N SER A 497 5.16 4.49 -9.06
CA SER A 497 4.58 4.71 -10.39
C SER A 497 5.54 4.30 -11.51
N GLY A 498 4.99 3.91 -12.65
CA GLY A 498 5.75 3.40 -13.78
C GLY A 498 5.05 3.64 -15.12
N TYR A 499 5.62 3.03 -16.16
CA TYR A 499 5.16 3.15 -17.55
C TYR A 499 5.00 1.77 -18.19
N ILE A 500 4.27 1.69 -19.31
CA ILE A 500 4.05 0.44 -20.04
C ILE A 500 5.36 -0.33 -20.34
N PRO A 501 6.47 0.31 -20.75
CA PRO A 501 7.73 -0.40 -20.99
C PRO A 501 8.26 -1.17 -19.78
N TYR A 502 8.04 -0.71 -18.55
CA TYR A 502 8.51 -1.41 -17.35
C TYR A 502 7.77 -2.73 -17.16
N ALA A 503 6.45 -2.72 -17.32
CA ALA A 503 5.64 -3.95 -17.25
C ALA A 503 5.98 -4.89 -18.43
N THR A 504 6.19 -4.33 -19.62
CA THR A 504 6.60 -5.10 -20.81
C THR A 504 7.97 -5.75 -20.60
N GLN A 505 8.94 -5.04 -20.02
CA GLN A 505 10.25 -5.58 -19.69
C GLN A 505 10.15 -6.76 -18.72
N ASN A 506 9.31 -6.66 -17.69
CA ASN A 506 9.06 -7.75 -16.74
C ASN A 506 8.60 -9.03 -17.46
N ILE A 507 7.56 -8.87 -18.29
CA ILE A 507 6.91 -9.95 -19.04
C ILE A 507 7.89 -10.59 -20.04
N LEU A 508 8.67 -9.78 -20.78
CA LEU A 508 9.63 -10.28 -21.77
C LEU A 508 10.91 -10.85 -21.14
N SER A 509 11.21 -10.50 -19.89
CA SER A 509 12.31 -11.09 -19.11
C SER A 509 11.91 -12.37 -18.38
N TRP A 510 10.66 -12.82 -18.54
CA TRP A 510 10.08 -13.99 -17.87
C TRP A 510 10.16 -13.94 -16.34
N LEU A 511 10.21 -12.74 -15.77
CA LEU A 511 10.00 -12.53 -14.34
C LEU A 511 8.51 -12.72 -13.98
N GLY A 512 7.64 -12.46 -14.96
CA GLY A 512 6.22 -12.71 -14.93
C GLY A 512 5.67 -12.94 -16.35
N PRO A 513 4.33 -12.93 -16.53
CA PRO A 513 3.34 -12.73 -15.48
C PRO A 513 3.19 -13.99 -14.60
N VAL A 514 2.84 -13.78 -13.33
CA VAL A 514 2.41 -14.84 -12.41
C VAL A 514 0.93 -14.69 -12.12
N PHE A 515 0.26 -15.76 -11.69
CA PHE A 515 -1.18 -15.71 -11.40
C PHE A 515 -1.51 -14.89 -10.15
N GLU A 516 -2.64 -14.17 -10.18
CA GLU A 516 -3.14 -13.35 -9.05
C GLU A 516 -3.25 -14.17 -7.76
N LYS A 517 -3.67 -15.44 -7.84
CA LYS A 517 -3.76 -16.35 -6.68
C LYS A 517 -2.42 -16.61 -5.97
N ASN A 518 -1.28 -16.38 -6.63
CA ASN A 518 0.04 -16.62 -6.07
C ASN A 518 0.59 -15.37 -5.36
N ASP A 519 0.15 -14.17 -5.76
CA ASP A 519 0.59 -12.89 -5.21
C ASP A 519 -0.52 -11.85 -5.40
N THR A 520 -1.48 -11.82 -4.47
CA THR A 520 -2.69 -11.00 -4.64
C THR A 520 -2.42 -9.51 -4.45
N PHE A 521 -3.22 -8.66 -5.09
CA PHE A 521 -3.04 -7.21 -5.03
C PHE A 521 -3.06 -6.64 -3.61
N ASP A 522 -1.99 -5.90 -3.27
CA ASP A 522 -1.83 -5.18 -2.02
C ASP A 522 -1.36 -3.74 -2.33
N GLU A 523 -2.22 -2.78 -2.00
CA GLU A 523 -1.99 -1.34 -2.22
C GLU A 523 -0.81 -0.78 -1.40
N MET A 524 -0.38 -1.46 -0.33
CA MET A 524 0.75 -1.03 0.49
C MET A 524 2.03 -1.81 0.16
N ALA A 525 1.96 -2.88 -0.64
CA ALA A 525 3.10 -3.70 -0.99
C ALA A 525 4.09 -2.98 -1.94
N LYS A 526 5.37 -3.33 -1.74
CA LYS A 526 6.53 -2.82 -2.48
C LYS A 526 7.56 -3.91 -2.81
N VAL A 527 7.31 -5.15 -2.37
CA VAL A 527 8.22 -6.28 -2.54
C VAL A 527 7.39 -7.54 -2.77
N SER A 528 7.76 -8.29 -3.80
CA SER A 528 7.14 -9.56 -4.16
C SER A 528 8.19 -10.65 -4.33
N PRO A 529 7.82 -11.91 -4.10
CA PRO A 529 8.69 -13.04 -4.39
C PRO A 529 8.94 -13.16 -5.90
N ILE A 530 10.12 -13.68 -6.25
CA ILE A 530 10.49 -13.95 -7.64
C ILE A 530 10.24 -15.43 -7.92
N PHE A 531 9.26 -15.73 -8.76
CA PHE A 531 8.87 -17.10 -9.08
C PHE A 531 9.58 -17.62 -10.32
N PHE A 532 10.75 -18.24 -10.14
CA PHE A 532 11.49 -18.86 -11.26
C PHE A 532 10.96 -20.22 -11.70
N THR A 533 10.00 -20.80 -10.97
CA THR A 533 9.43 -22.10 -11.30
C THR A 533 7.92 -22.11 -11.06
N GLY A 534 7.18 -22.84 -11.90
CA GLY A 534 5.73 -22.96 -11.79
C GLY A 534 5.04 -22.94 -13.15
N ASP A 535 3.71 -22.91 -13.12
CA ASP A 535 2.83 -22.86 -14.29
C ASP A 535 2.81 -21.46 -14.93
N ASN A 536 3.96 -20.83 -15.16
CA ASN A 536 4.01 -19.49 -15.75
C ASN A 536 3.91 -19.56 -17.28
N ILE A 537 3.39 -18.48 -17.89
CA ILE A 537 3.36 -18.30 -19.34
C ILE A 537 4.51 -17.39 -19.75
N HIS A 538 5.42 -17.88 -20.58
CA HIS A 538 6.52 -17.10 -21.11
C HIS A 538 6.12 -16.39 -22.40
N ILE A 539 5.87 -15.09 -22.31
CA ILE A 539 5.59 -14.26 -23.47
C ILE A 539 6.86 -14.07 -24.28
N GLN A 540 6.75 -14.28 -25.60
CA GLN A 540 7.90 -14.25 -26.51
C GLN A 540 8.03 -12.92 -27.23
N ASP A 541 6.91 -12.27 -27.53
CA ASP A 541 6.86 -11.10 -28.40
C ASP A 541 5.90 -10.03 -27.86
N ALA A 542 6.26 -8.76 -28.05
CA ALA A 542 5.38 -7.62 -27.87
C ALA A 542 5.42 -6.74 -29.12
N ILE A 543 4.28 -6.17 -29.51
CA ILE A 543 4.13 -5.28 -30.65
C ILE A 543 3.94 -3.85 -30.18
N PHE A 544 4.81 -2.99 -30.65
CA PHE A 544 4.71 -1.55 -30.49
C PHE A 544 3.95 -1.00 -31.69
N VAL A 545 2.75 -0.49 -31.47
CA VAL A 545 1.95 0.16 -32.51
C VAL A 545 2.37 1.61 -32.58
N GLY A 546 2.81 2.04 -33.77
CA GLY A 546 3.28 3.40 -34.01
C GLY A 546 2.25 4.47 -33.60
N PRO A 547 2.71 5.69 -33.27
CA PRO A 547 1.83 6.77 -32.85
C PRO A 547 0.88 7.18 -33.98
N ARG A 548 -0.27 7.75 -33.61
CA ARG A 548 -1.21 8.34 -34.58
C ARG A 548 -0.56 9.59 -35.19
N LYS A 549 -0.48 9.71 -36.52
CA LYS A 549 0.11 10.90 -37.17
C LYS A 549 -0.71 12.17 -36.94
N ASN A 550 -1.99 12.02 -36.63
CA ASN A 550 -2.93 13.09 -36.27
C ASN A 550 -4.16 12.48 -35.58
N LEU A 551 -5.07 13.32 -35.07
CA LEU A 551 -6.26 12.92 -34.32
C LEU A 551 -7.27 12.03 -35.07
N THR A 552 -7.14 11.94 -36.40
CA THR A 552 -8.01 11.10 -37.25
C THR A 552 -7.31 9.86 -37.80
N ASP A 553 -6.01 9.70 -37.54
CA ASP A 553 -5.20 8.55 -37.98
C ASP A 553 -5.43 7.33 -37.08
N ASN A 554 -6.61 6.72 -37.20
CA ASN A 554 -7.09 5.70 -36.27
C ASN A 554 -6.94 4.26 -36.81
N ASP A 555 -6.66 4.09 -38.10
CA ASP A 555 -6.80 2.78 -38.78
C ASP A 555 -5.82 1.72 -38.26
N GLU A 556 -4.57 2.07 -37.98
CA GLU A 556 -3.58 1.10 -37.49
C GLU A 556 -3.90 0.62 -36.07
N ILE A 557 -4.39 1.52 -35.21
CA ILE A 557 -4.87 1.18 -33.86
C ILE A 557 -6.08 0.23 -33.97
N LYS A 558 -7.05 0.53 -34.84
CA LYS A 558 -8.22 -0.32 -35.09
C LYS A 558 -7.84 -1.72 -35.57
N LYS A 559 -6.93 -1.81 -36.55
CA LYS A 559 -6.40 -3.10 -37.05
C LYS A 559 -5.69 -3.88 -35.94
N ALA A 560 -4.91 -3.19 -35.11
CA ALA A 560 -4.19 -3.82 -34.01
C ALA A 560 -5.16 -4.36 -32.94
N ILE A 561 -6.20 -3.62 -32.57
CA ILE A 561 -7.26 -4.11 -31.65
C ILE A 561 -7.93 -5.38 -32.22
N MET A 562 -8.34 -5.38 -33.49
CA MET A 562 -8.95 -6.58 -34.10
C MET A 562 -8.00 -7.77 -34.15
N LYS A 563 -6.71 -7.52 -34.37
CA LYS A 563 -5.69 -8.56 -34.51
C LYS A 563 -5.26 -9.14 -33.16
N TYR A 564 -5.12 -8.29 -32.14
CA TYR A 564 -4.50 -8.64 -30.86
C TYR A 564 -5.48 -8.65 -29.67
N GLY A 565 -6.74 -8.25 -29.88
CA GLY A 565 -7.78 -8.21 -28.84
C GLY A 565 -7.90 -6.82 -28.20
N SER A 566 -6.79 -6.27 -27.69
CA SER A 566 -6.75 -4.91 -27.14
C SER A 566 -5.32 -4.37 -27.08
N LEU A 567 -5.15 -3.10 -26.71
CA LEU A 567 -3.84 -2.44 -26.60
C LEU A 567 -3.74 -1.67 -25.28
N ALA A 568 -2.59 -1.74 -24.61
CA ALA A 568 -2.28 -0.82 -23.52
C ALA A 568 -1.94 0.56 -24.08
N ILE A 569 -2.53 1.60 -23.51
CA ILE A 569 -2.34 3.00 -23.91
C ILE A 569 -2.13 3.90 -22.69
N GLU A 570 -1.45 5.01 -22.91
CA GLU A 570 -1.33 6.10 -21.93
C GLU A 570 -2.17 7.29 -22.38
N TYR A 571 -2.87 7.91 -21.45
CA TYR A 571 -3.63 9.14 -21.72
C TYR A 571 -3.72 10.01 -20.44
N TYR A 572 -4.23 11.22 -20.60
CA TYR A 572 -4.58 12.06 -19.45
C TYR A 572 -5.96 11.65 -18.95
N SER A 573 -6.07 11.05 -17.76
CA SER A 573 -7.38 10.75 -17.18
C SER A 573 -7.96 11.99 -16.50
N SER A 574 -9.19 12.34 -16.87
CA SER A 574 -9.98 13.39 -16.22
C SER A 574 -11.14 12.79 -15.41
N VAL A 575 -11.10 11.49 -15.08
CA VAL A 575 -12.11 10.84 -14.23
C VAL A 575 -12.13 11.54 -12.87
N GLY A 576 -13.30 12.04 -12.46
CA GLY A 576 -13.46 12.86 -11.26
C GLY A 576 -13.12 14.35 -11.43
N ALA A 577 -12.72 14.78 -12.63
CA ALA A 577 -12.46 16.16 -13.01
C ALA A 577 -13.64 16.73 -13.84
N PRO A 578 -13.76 18.07 -14.02
CA PRO A 578 -14.91 18.69 -14.68
C PRO A 578 -15.07 18.34 -16.17
N ASP A 579 -14.06 17.77 -16.81
CA ASP A 579 -14.06 17.44 -18.24
C ASP A 579 -14.65 16.04 -18.55
N TYR A 580 -14.96 15.25 -17.51
CA TYR A 580 -15.54 13.91 -17.64
C TYR A 580 -17.07 13.94 -17.51
N ASN A 581 -17.78 13.40 -18.51
CA ASN A 581 -19.23 13.29 -18.48
C ASN A 581 -19.69 12.03 -17.72
N ASN A 582 -20.06 12.18 -16.45
CA ASN A 582 -20.58 11.07 -15.64
C ASN A 582 -21.86 10.42 -16.20
N LYS A 583 -22.66 11.12 -17.01
CA LYS A 583 -23.93 10.59 -17.55
C LYS A 583 -23.72 9.61 -18.70
N THR A 584 -22.66 9.84 -19.49
CA THR A 584 -22.37 9.09 -20.73
C THR A 584 -21.03 8.36 -20.65
N HIS A 585 -20.32 8.50 -19.54
CA HIS A 585 -19.00 7.93 -19.26
C HIS A 585 -17.95 8.36 -20.30
N ALA A 586 -18.04 9.61 -20.76
CA ALA A 586 -17.31 10.11 -21.91
C ALA A 586 -16.29 11.18 -21.52
N GLN A 587 -15.09 11.12 -22.12
CA GLN A 587 -14.01 12.09 -21.91
C GLN A 587 -13.51 12.68 -23.23
N TYR A 588 -13.27 13.99 -23.23
CA TYR A 588 -12.53 14.66 -24.27
C TYR A 588 -11.70 15.82 -23.70
N GLN A 589 -10.38 15.73 -23.87
CA GLN A 589 -9.44 16.81 -23.58
C GLN A 589 -8.88 17.42 -24.88
N ASN A 590 -8.97 18.75 -25.00
CA ASN A 590 -8.45 19.51 -26.14
C ASN A 590 -7.13 20.23 -25.83
N LEU A 591 -6.68 20.21 -24.57
CA LEU A 591 -5.40 20.77 -24.13
C LEU A 591 -4.36 19.65 -23.92
N LEU A 592 -3.13 19.89 -24.38
CA LEU A 592 -2.04 18.95 -24.18
C LEU A 592 -1.60 18.98 -22.72
N ASN A 593 -2.10 18.02 -21.94
CA ASN A 593 -1.69 17.78 -20.55
C ASN A 593 -0.71 16.59 -20.48
N GLU A 594 0.06 16.52 -19.40
CA GLU A 594 0.89 15.35 -19.10
C GLU A 594 0.01 14.11 -18.92
N ARG A 595 0.46 12.96 -19.42
CA ARG A 595 -0.27 11.69 -19.28
C ARG A 595 -0.19 11.22 -17.83
N THR A 596 -1.32 10.77 -17.30
CA THR A 596 -1.46 10.42 -15.88
C THR A 596 -1.95 9.00 -15.65
N HIS A 597 -2.39 8.31 -16.72
CA HIS A 597 -3.10 7.04 -16.58
C HIS A 597 -2.81 6.06 -17.71
N VAL A 598 -2.81 4.77 -17.36
CA VAL A 598 -2.62 3.65 -18.29
C VAL A 598 -3.82 2.72 -18.23
N VAL A 599 -4.36 2.39 -19.39
CA VAL A 599 -5.58 1.57 -19.56
C VAL A 599 -5.45 0.68 -20.79
N SER A 600 -6.44 -0.20 -21.02
CA SER A 600 -6.51 -1.01 -22.24
C SER A 600 -7.61 -0.48 -23.19
N VAL A 601 -7.28 -0.17 -24.44
CA VAL A 601 -8.27 0.15 -25.48
C VAL A 601 -8.78 -1.14 -26.12
N VAL A 602 -10.09 -1.35 -26.02
CA VAL A 602 -10.76 -2.63 -26.35
C VAL A 602 -11.67 -2.54 -27.56
N GLY A 603 -11.82 -1.35 -28.15
CA GLY A 603 -12.75 -1.14 -29.25
C GLY A 603 -12.90 0.32 -29.63
N TRP A 604 -13.83 0.55 -30.54
CA TRP A 604 -14.19 1.88 -31.03
C TRP A 604 -15.62 1.94 -31.57
N ASP A 605 -16.16 3.14 -31.66
CA ASP A 605 -17.43 3.44 -32.31
C ASP A 605 -17.32 4.77 -33.06
N ASP A 606 -17.24 4.72 -34.40
CA ASP A 606 -17.13 5.87 -35.30
C ASP A 606 -18.33 6.82 -35.21
N ASN A 607 -19.47 6.32 -34.74
CA ASN A 607 -20.71 7.08 -34.65
C ASN A 607 -21.04 7.46 -33.19
N TYR A 608 -20.08 7.32 -32.25
CA TYR A 608 -20.29 7.77 -30.88
C TYR A 608 -20.54 9.29 -30.87
N PRO A 609 -21.74 9.77 -30.47
CA PRO A 609 -22.12 11.16 -30.66
C PRO A 609 -21.20 12.13 -29.92
N LYS A 610 -20.74 13.17 -30.61
CA LYS A 610 -19.96 14.26 -29.98
C LYS A 610 -20.71 14.99 -28.86
N GLU A 611 -22.04 14.93 -28.86
CA GLU A 611 -22.91 15.51 -27.83
C GLU A 611 -22.86 14.72 -26.51
N ASN A 612 -22.27 13.52 -26.50
CA ASN A 612 -22.04 12.78 -25.27
C ASN A 612 -20.89 13.35 -24.43
N PHE A 613 -20.04 14.22 -24.98
CA PHE A 613 -18.94 14.85 -24.24
C PHE A 613 -19.36 16.20 -23.67
N LEU A 614 -18.81 16.59 -22.50
CA LEU A 614 -19.11 17.90 -21.88
C LEU A 614 -18.54 19.04 -22.73
N THR A 615 -17.30 18.91 -23.17
CA THR A 615 -16.71 19.73 -24.23
C THR A 615 -16.97 19.02 -25.55
N THR A 616 -17.57 19.70 -26.53
CA THR A 616 -17.90 19.06 -27.82
C THR A 616 -16.66 18.87 -28.68
N PRO A 617 -16.27 17.64 -29.06
CA PRO A 617 -15.17 17.40 -29.99
C PRO A 617 -15.53 17.81 -31.42
N PRO A 618 -14.53 17.95 -32.31
CA PRO A 618 -14.73 18.33 -33.72
C PRO A 618 -15.69 17.43 -34.51
N GLY A 619 -15.83 16.16 -34.13
CA GLY A 619 -16.74 15.21 -34.76
C GLY A 619 -17.08 14.04 -33.86
N ASP A 620 -17.96 13.18 -34.35
CA ASP A 620 -18.29 11.91 -33.70
C ASP A 620 -17.10 10.96 -33.71
N GLY A 621 -17.15 9.97 -32.82
CA GLY A 621 -16.16 8.91 -32.74
C GLY A 621 -15.49 8.81 -31.38
N ALA A 622 -15.47 7.61 -30.82
CA ALA A 622 -14.81 7.34 -29.55
C ALA A 622 -14.10 5.98 -29.54
N TRP A 623 -13.00 5.92 -28.80
CA TRP A 623 -12.36 4.71 -28.31
C TRP A 623 -13.12 4.18 -27.09
N ILE A 624 -13.16 2.86 -26.94
CA ILE A 624 -13.72 2.18 -25.76
C ILE A 624 -12.54 1.72 -24.90
N LEU A 625 -12.41 2.25 -23.70
CA LEU A 625 -11.31 1.97 -22.78
C LEU A 625 -11.81 1.08 -21.63
N LYS A 626 -11.10 -0.01 -21.35
CA LYS A 626 -11.22 -0.77 -20.11
C LYS A 626 -10.36 -0.10 -19.05
N ASP A 627 -11.01 0.49 -18.06
CA ASP A 627 -10.36 1.14 -16.94
C ASP A 627 -10.03 0.12 -15.82
N ASN A 628 -9.34 0.57 -14.79
CA ASN A 628 -8.82 -0.24 -13.70
C ASN A 628 -9.16 0.36 -12.31
N PHE A 629 -10.26 1.10 -12.22
CA PHE A 629 -10.85 1.56 -10.94
C PHE A 629 -12.05 0.70 -10.49
N GLY A 630 -12.24 -0.48 -11.06
CA GLY A 630 -13.30 -1.42 -10.69
C GLY A 630 -14.63 -1.22 -11.42
N PHE A 631 -15.50 -2.21 -11.27
CA PHE A 631 -16.77 -2.34 -12.00
C PHE A 631 -17.77 -1.21 -11.74
N GLU A 632 -17.77 -0.62 -10.54
CA GLU A 632 -18.72 0.43 -10.17
C GLU A 632 -18.41 1.81 -10.79
N ASN A 633 -17.28 1.94 -11.48
CA ASN A 633 -16.85 3.19 -12.12
C ASN A 633 -17.11 3.17 -13.63
N GLY A 634 -17.44 4.32 -14.23
CA GLY A 634 -17.72 4.41 -15.66
C GLY A 634 -18.94 3.59 -16.10
N ASP A 635 -18.94 3.13 -17.35
CA ASP A 635 -19.93 2.20 -17.90
C ASP A 635 -19.54 0.77 -17.54
N LYS A 636 -19.71 0.39 -16.26
CA LYS A 636 -19.31 -0.94 -15.73
C LYS A 636 -17.80 -1.24 -15.87
N GLY A 637 -16.97 -0.23 -15.59
CA GLY A 637 -15.52 -0.27 -15.73
C GLY A 637 -14.98 0.23 -17.07
N TYR A 638 -15.82 0.82 -17.91
CA TYR A 638 -15.43 1.29 -19.25
C TYR A 638 -15.66 2.79 -19.44
N ILE A 639 -14.80 3.41 -20.25
CA ILE A 639 -14.85 4.85 -20.56
C ILE A 639 -14.81 5.04 -22.08
N TYR A 640 -15.54 6.04 -22.58
CA TYR A 640 -15.52 6.46 -23.97
C TYR A 640 -14.60 7.67 -24.14
N LEU A 641 -13.47 7.50 -24.82
CA LEU A 641 -12.51 8.57 -25.08
C LEU A 641 -12.67 9.08 -26.51
N SER A 642 -12.90 10.39 -26.70
CA SER A 642 -13.04 10.94 -28.04
C SER A 642 -11.81 10.63 -28.91
N TYR A 643 -12.00 10.34 -30.21
CA TYR A 643 -10.88 10.24 -31.16
C TYR A 643 -9.99 11.48 -31.16
N TYR A 644 -10.58 12.63 -30.86
CA TYR A 644 -9.92 13.92 -30.90
C TYR A 644 -9.18 14.26 -29.60
N ASP A 645 -9.19 13.39 -28.59
CA ASP A 645 -8.44 13.62 -27.36
C ASP A 645 -6.94 13.73 -27.65
N VAL A 646 -6.37 14.88 -27.34
CA VAL A 646 -4.98 15.22 -27.71
C VAL A 646 -3.95 14.48 -26.86
N SER A 647 -4.36 13.92 -25.71
CA SER A 647 -3.46 13.14 -24.86
C SER A 647 -3.16 11.76 -25.43
N PHE A 648 -4.01 11.26 -26.34
CA PHE A 648 -3.86 9.95 -26.97
C PHE A 648 -3.25 10.02 -28.40
N LEU A 649 -2.20 10.79 -28.62
CA LEU A 649 -1.51 10.87 -29.92
C LEU A 649 -0.30 9.94 -30.06
N ASN A 650 0.18 9.37 -28.94
CA ASN A 650 1.47 8.70 -28.85
C ASN A 650 1.41 7.17 -29.06
N LEU A 651 2.55 6.50 -28.89
CA LEU A 651 2.75 5.05 -29.04
C LEU A 651 1.78 4.22 -28.18
N SER A 652 1.31 3.10 -28.73
CA SER A 652 0.42 2.13 -28.07
C SER A 652 1.04 0.73 -28.10
N TYR A 653 0.70 -0.15 -27.15
CA TYR A 653 1.37 -1.44 -26.96
C TYR A 653 0.38 -2.60 -27.07
N ALA A 654 0.70 -3.62 -27.86
CA ALA A 654 0.01 -4.91 -27.90
C ALA A 654 0.97 -6.03 -27.47
N HIS A 655 0.46 -7.12 -26.91
CA HIS A 655 1.26 -8.32 -26.70
C HIS A 655 0.96 -9.36 -27.79
N LEU A 656 2.01 -10.02 -28.29
CA LEU A 656 1.89 -11.10 -29.25
C LEU A 656 2.04 -12.44 -28.52
N VAL A 657 1.07 -13.33 -28.73
CA VAL A 657 1.14 -14.69 -28.19
C VAL A 657 1.59 -15.63 -29.30
N GLY A 658 2.84 -16.07 -29.26
CA GLY A 658 3.37 -17.14 -30.09
C GLY A 658 3.14 -18.52 -29.46
N LEU A 659 3.29 -19.60 -30.25
CA LEU A 659 3.43 -20.94 -29.67
C LEU A 659 4.65 -20.92 -28.74
N ALA A 660 4.48 -21.34 -27.48
CA ALA A 660 5.60 -21.64 -26.59
C ALA A 660 6.35 -22.86 -27.18
N GLY A 661 7.26 -22.58 -28.11
CA GLY A 661 8.13 -23.57 -28.71
C GLY A 661 9.16 -24.02 -27.69
N ILE A 662 9.34 -25.33 -27.57
CA ILE A 662 10.43 -25.94 -26.82
C ILE A 662 11.75 -25.39 -27.37
N TYR A 663 12.38 -24.46 -26.65
CA TYR A 663 13.79 -24.14 -26.83
C TYR A 663 14.52 -24.49 -25.54
N ALA A 664 15.24 -25.60 -25.59
CA ALA A 664 16.35 -25.84 -24.70
C ALA A 664 17.39 -24.74 -24.91
N GLN A 665 17.77 -24.08 -23.81
CA GLN A 665 18.94 -23.19 -23.71
C GLN A 665 19.05 -22.08 -24.76
N THR A 666 18.61 -20.88 -24.38
CA THR A 666 19.40 -19.69 -24.63
C THR A 666 19.80 -19.13 -23.26
N ASN A 667 21.11 -19.11 -22.99
CA ASN A 667 21.69 -18.27 -21.95
C ASN A 667 21.41 -16.82 -22.36
N VAL A 668 20.22 -16.32 -22.05
CA VAL A 668 19.98 -14.89 -21.98
C VAL A 668 20.50 -14.50 -20.62
N ASP A 669 21.72 -13.96 -20.60
CA ASP A 669 22.24 -13.23 -19.46
C ASP A 669 21.21 -12.13 -19.13
N ILE A 670 20.33 -12.39 -18.16
CA ILE A 670 19.45 -11.36 -17.56
C ILE A 670 20.31 -10.20 -17.05
N ASN A 671 21.56 -10.49 -16.70
CA ASN A 671 22.53 -9.49 -16.27
C ASN A 671 23.21 -8.72 -17.41
N ARG A 672 23.25 -9.16 -18.67
CA ARG A 672 23.85 -8.36 -19.75
C ARG A 672 22.90 -7.33 -20.35
N SER A 673 21.58 -7.52 -20.29
CA SER A 673 20.65 -6.42 -20.60
C SER A 673 20.57 -5.38 -19.48
N VAL A 674 20.95 -5.76 -18.25
CA VAL A 674 21.04 -4.85 -17.08
C VAL A 674 22.45 -4.24 -16.92
N GLU A 675 23.52 -4.93 -17.36
CA GLU A 675 24.90 -4.40 -17.43
C GLU A 675 25.23 -3.68 -18.74
N LEU A 676 24.52 -3.94 -19.85
CA LEU A 676 24.48 -3.05 -21.01
C LEU A 676 23.65 -1.82 -20.64
N GLY A 677 24.23 -1.03 -19.75
CA GLY A 677 23.90 0.35 -19.47
C GLY A 677 22.56 0.56 -18.77
N ARG A 678 22.67 1.03 -17.52
CA ARG A 678 21.78 2.04 -16.91
C ARG A 678 21.45 3.25 -17.82
N GLY A 679 22.10 3.37 -18.98
CA GLY A 679 21.78 4.24 -20.11
C GLY A 679 21.31 3.50 -21.36
N ASP A 680 21.95 2.42 -21.82
CA ASP A 680 21.80 1.96 -23.22
C ASP A 680 20.43 1.42 -23.66
N ILE A 681 19.63 0.72 -22.85
CA ILE A 681 18.26 0.34 -23.27
C ILE A 681 17.32 1.54 -23.21
N LEU A 682 17.43 2.36 -22.17
CA LEU A 682 16.67 3.61 -22.03
C LEU A 682 17.12 4.66 -23.05
N ASP A 683 18.37 4.64 -23.52
CA ASP A 683 18.97 5.50 -24.53
C ASP A 683 18.75 4.95 -25.94
N GLN A 684 18.64 3.62 -26.13
CA GLN A 684 18.15 3.03 -27.38
C GLN A 684 16.65 3.29 -27.54
N LEU A 685 15.86 3.10 -26.48
CA LEU A 685 14.45 3.47 -26.44
C LEU A 685 14.29 5.00 -26.53
N ARG A 686 15.07 5.82 -25.79
CA ARG A 686 15.06 7.29 -25.92
C ARG A 686 15.56 7.75 -27.27
N SER A 687 16.51 7.10 -27.94
CA SER A 687 16.87 7.44 -29.32
C SER A 687 15.74 7.12 -30.31
N LEU A 688 14.91 6.13 -29.99
CA LEU A 688 13.62 5.87 -30.64
C LEU A 688 12.53 6.91 -30.28
N PHE A 689 12.64 7.59 -29.12
CA PHE A 689 11.69 8.60 -28.63
C PHE A 689 12.10 10.07 -28.85
N GLU A 690 13.39 10.39 -29.03
CA GLU A 690 13.95 11.74 -29.29
C GLU A 690 14.12 12.01 -30.79
N GLY A 691 13.83 11.02 -31.64
CA GLY A 691 13.82 11.12 -33.10
C GLY A 691 12.43 11.32 -33.74
N VAL A 692 11.41 11.72 -32.97
CA VAL A 692 10.03 11.95 -33.44
C VAL A 692 9.56 13.36 -33.13
#